data_AF-A0A4Y8V300-F1
#
_entry.id   AF-A0A4Y8V300-F1
#
_cell.length_a   1.000
_cell.length_b   1.000
_cell.length_c   1.000
_cell.angle_alpha   90.00
_cell.angle_beta   90.00
_cell.angle_gamma   90.00
#
_symmetry.space_group_name_H-M   'P 1'
#
loop_
_entity.id
_entity.type
_entity.pdbx_description
1 polymer ?
#
loop_
_entity_poly.entity_id
_entity_poly.type
_entity_poly.pdbx_seq_one_letter_code
_entity_poly.pdbx_strand_id
1 'polypeptide(L)'
;MSRIHRTLIASLIMGLSAFTSSLHASDVNADVTRAADFTLLDQQGKAFNLHYYGQRPAVLLMAHVTGSAYVLDSLTTLLEGVAPQENGITLALVNAEPGVSRQSLMEFASANAIEHAVLQDDAGMVSATLGLRYAGETLLINPQRWEIVYRGPAVDASGDAVHPGLAAAIQGLLAGNPPSPQHVQMATAQALPEQAVPANVSYSDTVAPMLLEKCAGCHRPGGIAPWAMTNHAMVQGFSPMIRETVLTRRMPPWHADPEIGEFMHDMSLSVEQKQQLLSWIDAGAPRGAGDDPLTAVDAQLTEWSMGEPDYIVTLPEFDIPATGSLDYQFFEVPNTLDRDVWVKAVQIAPGDRQVVHHAIATFGSVPGGMGDSSASLFQPQLMTFVPGNDTYVYPEDTGVFVPAGTSFYTQMHYTTYGRETRDQTKIGLYFADEAPAHVLQHYAIINQDLNIPSGAAEHEEGAYFAFQRDAVIYSLFPHAHYRGRSSEFVLRYPDGSEEVVLSVPNYDFNWQRYFQFKEPILAPAGTQVIHRTTYDNSTANLSNPDPTVTVNFGEQTWEEMLYGGISFRYAEARENDFEINVQEYFTSLGMGMFDKDMDGKVSLNEMPEQARQQLALIFTIMDKDKTGGLEYAEFQQFMIQTNMVEQM
;
A
#
# COMPACT_ATOMS: atom_id res chain seq x y z
N MET A 1 -7.74 -90.03 2.52
CA MET A 1 -8.98 -90.67 2.98
C MET A 1 -10.16 -89.79 2.56
N SER A 2 -10.76 -90.09 1.41
CA SER A 2 -12.19 -90.49 1.26
C SER A 2 -13.18 -89.39 1.68
N ARG A 3 -13.64 -88.54 0.74
CA ARG A 3 -14.94 -88.60 0.01
C ARG A 3 -16.17 -88.63 0.92
N ILE A 4 -17.10 -87.67 0.71
CA ILE A 4 -18.57 -87.87 0.55
C ILE A 4 -19.22 -86.51 0.15
N HIS A 5 -19.70 -86.43 -1.11
CA HIS A 5 -21.06 -86.00 -1.57
C HIS A 5 -21.38 -84.49 -1.60
N ARG A 6 -22.18 -83.92 -2.52
CA ARG A 6 -22.70 -84.20 -3.89
C ARG A 6 -23.62 -82.99 -4.24
N THR A 7 -23.64 -82.52 -5.50
CA THR A 7 -24.73 -81.77 -6.22
C THR A 7 -25.09 -80.33 -5.75
N LEU A 8 -24.85 -79.23 -6.50
CA LEU A 8 -25.51 -78.69 -7.74
C LEU A 8 -27.05 -78.60 -7.60
N ILE A 9 -27.82 -77.52 -7.82
CA ILE A 9 -27.72 -76.14 -8.35
C ILE A 9 -28.98 -75.41 -7.82
N ALA A 10 -28.90 -74.12 -7.47
CA ALA A 10 -30.00 -73.16 -7.65
C ALA A 10 -29.48 -71.71 -7.69
N SER A 11 -29.32 -71.22 -8.92
CA SER A 11 -29.51 -69.84 -9.42
C SER A 11 -29.27 -68.64 -8.48
N LEU A 12 -28.21 -67.88 -8.75
CA LEU A 12 -28.22 -66.43 -8.57
C LEU A 12 -27.47 -65.75 -9.72
N ILE A 13 -28.23 -65.08 -10.58
CA ILE A 13 -27.73 -64.13 -11.57
C ILE A 13 -27.32 -62.87 -10.79
N MET A 14 -26.03 -62.58 -10.71
CA MET A 14 -25.54 -61.29 -10.23
C MET A 14 -25.14 -60.48 -11.45
N GLY A 15 -25.98 -59.51 -11.80
CA GLY A 15 -25.66 -58.50 -12.80
C GLY A 15 -24.57 -57.57 -12.27
N LEU A 16 -23.57 -57.30 -13.12
CA LEU A 16 -22.64 -56.20 -12.96
C LEU A 16 -23.44 -54.88 -12.98
N SER A 17 -23.52 -54.20 -11.84
CA SER A 17 -23.91 -52.80 -11.77
C SER A 17 -22.65 -51.95 -11.90
N ALA A 18 -22.53 -51.20 -12.99
CA ALA A 18 -21.54 -50.17 -13.14
C ALA A 18 -21.70 -49.11 -12.03
N PHE A 19 -20.65 -48.90 -11.24
CA PHE A 19 -20.55 -47.71 -10.40
C PHE A 19 -20.17 -46.52 -11.30
N THR A 20 -21.19 -45.83 -11.82
CA THR A 20 -21.03 -44.46 -12.28
C THR A 20 -21.02 -43.57 -11.05
N SER A 21 -19.84 -43.21 -10.57
CA SER A 21 -19.66 -42.10 -9.64
C SER A 21 -19.95 -40.80 -10.40
N SER A 22 -21.21 -40.40 -10.43
CA SER A 22 -21.61 -39.04 -10.77
C SER A 22 -21.04 -38.11 -9.69
N LEU A 23 -19.99 -37.36 -10.02
CA LEU A 23 -19.63 -36.13 -9.33
C LEU A 23 -20.88 -35.24 -9.34
N HIS A 24 -21.59 -35.19 -8.22
CA HIS A 24 -22.61 -34.17 -8.01
C HIS A 24 -21.89 -32.83 -7.89
N ALA A 25 -22.31 -31.88 -8.70
CA ALA A 25 -22.05 -30.47 -8.45
C ALA A 25 -22.43 -30.18 -6.99
N SER A 26 -21.50 -29.64 -6.22
CA SER A 26 -21.74 -29.16 -4.87
C SER A 26 -22.93 -28.18 -4.88
N ASP A 27 -23.86 -28.36 -3.95
CA ASP A 27 -25.00 -27.47 -3.74
C ASP A 27 -24.54 -26.00 -3.67
N VAL A 28 -24.99 -25.18 -4.62
CA VAL A 28 -24.80 -23.71 -4.68
C VAL A 28 -25.60 -22.98 -3.58
N ASN A 29 -26.13 -23.72 -2.60
CA ASN A 29 -27.01 -23.26 -1.53
C ASN A 29 -26.54 -23.67 -0.12
N ALA A 30 -25.30 -24.14 0.04
CA ALA A 30 -24.73 -24.27 1.39
C ALA A 30 -24.46 -22.87 1.96
N ASP A 31 -25.07 -22.54 3.10
CA ASP A 31 -24.87 -21.24 3.74
C ASP A 31 -23.40 -21.04 4.12
N VAL A 32 -22.84 -19.89 3.73
CA VAL A 32 -21.51 -19.48 4.16
C VAL A 32 -21.56 -19.21 5.66
N THR A 33 -20.94 -20.09 6.45
CA THR A 33 -20.92 -20.04 7.93
C THR A 33 -19.65 -19.40 8.50
N ARG A 34 -18.63 -19.21 7.67
CA ARG A 34 -17.38 -18.55 8.05
C ARG A 34 -17.09 -17.40 7.11
N ALA A 35 -16.69 -16.26 7.68
CA ALA A 35 -16.26 -15.12 6.90
C ALA A 35 -14.83 -15.38 6.39
N ALA A 36 -14.60 -15.13 5.09
CA ALA A 36 -13.25 -15.00 4.55
C ALA A 36 -12.71 -13.60 4.85
N ASP A 37 -11.40 -13.46 4.98
CA ASP A 37 -10.79 -12.13 5.02
C ASP A 37 -10.87 -11.44 3.67
N PHE A 38 -10.89 -10.11 3.69
CA PHE A 38 -10.95 -9.27 2.51
C PHE A 38 -10.42 -7.88 2.82
N THR A 39 -10.14 -7.11 1.77
CA THR A 39 -9.85 -5.68 1.88
C THR A 39 -10.56 -4.90 0.78
N LEU A 40 -11.40 -3.96 1.19
CA LEU A 40 -12.11 -3.03 0.31
C LEU A 40 -11.78 -1.60 0.70
N LEU A 41 -11.94 -0.67 -0.24
CA LEU A 41 -11.89 0.76 0.08
C LEU A 41 -13.30 1.25 0.40
N ASP A 42 -13.41 2.14 1.37
CA ASP A 42 -14.65 2.85 1.64
C ASP A 42 -14.84 4.06 0.71
N GLN A 43 -15.92 4.80 0.92
CA GLN A 43 -16.28 5.98 0.14
C GLN A 43 -15.28 7.14 0.26
N GLN A 44 -14.44 7.19 1.30
CA GLN A 44 -13.32 8.13 1.44
C GLN A 44 -12.00 7.56 0.91
N GLY A 45 -12.01 6.32 0.42
CA GLY A 45 -10.82 5.62 -0.03
C GLY A 45 -10.00 4.97 1.05
N LYS A 46 -10.49 4.90 2.29
CA LYS A 46 -9.79 4.23 3.38
C LYS A 46 -9.94 2.72 3.27
N ALA A 47 -8.85 1.99 3.53
CA ALA A 47 -8.89 0.53 3.51
C ALA A 47 -9.61 -0.03 4.74
N PHE A 48 -10.58 -0.91 4.48
CA PHE A 48 -11.25 -1.75 5.46
C PHE A 48 -10.80 -3.20 5.27
N ASN A 49 -10.10 -3.74 6.25
CA ASN A 49 -9.68 -5.13 6.29
C ASN A 49 -10.41 -5.86 7.45
N LEU A 50 -11.00 -7.03 7.19
CA LEU A 50 -11.78 -7.72 8.23
C LEU A 50 -10.89 -8.26 9.36
N HIS A 51 -9.71 -8.79 9.03
CA HIS A 51 -8.73 -9.27 10.02
C HIS A 51 -8.31 -8.19 11.03
N TYR A 52 -8.19 -6.94 10.59
CA TYR A 52 -7.86 -5.79 11.44
C TYR A 52 -8.78 -5.67 12.66
N TYR A 53 -10.05 -6.01 12.50
CA TYR A 53 -11.06 -5.97 13.56
C TYR A 53 -11.10 -7.26 14.41
N GLY A 54 -10.09 -8.13 14.32
CA GLY A 54 -9.97 -9.40 15.05
C GLY A 54 -10.10 -9.28 16.58
N GLN A 55 -9.80 -8.11 17.14
CA GLN A 55 -9.90 -7.82 18.57
C GLN A 55 -11.26 -7.22 18.98
N ARG A 56 -12.11 -6.83 18.01
CA ARG A 56 -13.46 -6.34 18.27
C ARG A 56 -14.39 -7.49 18.67
N PRO A 57 -15.39 -7.24 19.53
CA PRO A 57 -16.41 -8.23 19.86
C PRO A 57 -17.22 -8.70 18.64
N ALA A 58 -17.54 -7.78 17.72
CA ALA A 58 -18.38 -8.05 16.57
C ALA A 58 -18.08 -7.13 15.38
N VAL A 59 -18.23 -7.66 14.17
CA VAL A 59 -18.28 -6.89 12.92
C VAL A 59 -19.64 -7.14 12.26
N LEU A 60 -20.35 -6.06 11.92
CA LEU A 60 -21.63 -6.10 11.24
C LEU A 60 -21.46 -5.58 9.82
N LEU A 61 -21.78 -6.42 8.84
CA LEU A 61 -21.77 -6.04 7.43
C LEU A 61 -23.20 -6.04 6.90
N MET A 62 -23.63 -4.95 6.29
CA MET A 62 -24.95 -4.85 5.65
C MET A 62 -24.79 -4.62 4.15
N ALA A 63 -25.46 -5.45 3.34
CA ALA A 63 -25.50 -5.28 1.90
C ALA A 63 -26.24 -3.98 1.50
N HIS A 64 -25.57 -3.14 0.71
CA HIS A 64 -26.04 -1.82 0.31
C HIS A 64 -26.35 -1.76 -1.20
N VAL A 65 -27.42 -1.04 -1.52
CA VAL A 65 -27.84 -0.66 -2.87
C VAL A 65 -28.20 0.83 -2.83
N THR A 66 -27.56 1.61 -3.67
CA THR A 66 -27.64 3.07 -3.78
C THR A 66 -29.08 3.47 -4.09
N GLY A 67 -29.62 4.38 -3.29
CA GLY A 67 -31.00 4.85 -3.43
C GLY A 67 -32.07 3.87 -2.94
N SER A 68 -31.69 2.74 -2.32
CA SER A 68 -32.67 1.83 -1.71
C SER A 68 -33.21 2.38 -0.40
N ALA A 69 -34.48 2.83 -0.42
CA ALA A 69 -35.18 3.30 0.78
C ALA A 69 -35.23 2.22 1.87
N TYR A 70 -35.41 0.95 1.48
CA TYR A 70 -35.41 -0.17 2.43
C TYR A 70 -34.09 -0.30 3.20
N VAL A 71 -32.95 -0.17 2.52
CA VAL A 71 -31.63 -0.22 3.18
C VAL A 71 -31.47 0.96 4.11
N LEU A 72 -31.87 2.15 3.69
CA LEU A 72 -31.74 3.37 4.47
C LEU A 72 -32.60 3.33 5.75
N ASP A 73 -33.86 2.94 5.63
CA ASP A 73 -34.78 2.78 6.76
C ASP A 73 -34.26 1.69 7.71
N SER A 74 -33.82 0.55 7.17
CA SER A 74 -33.26 -0.55 7.97
C SER A 74 -31.99 -0.17 8.71
N LEU A 75 -31.10 0.60 8.07
CA LEU A 75 -29.89 1.12 8.69
C LEU A 75 -30.21 2.10 9.80
N THR A 76 -31.16 3.02 9.59
CA THR A 76 -31.60 3.99 10.60
C THR A 76 -32.11 3.27 11.84
N THR A 77 -33.06 2.35 11.68
CA THR A 77 -33.59 1.54 12.80
C THR A 77 -32.48 0.71 13.46
N LEU A 78 -31.55 0.16 12.68
CA LEU A 78 -30.43 -0.60 13.22
C LEU A 78 -29.55 0.28 14.12
N LEU A 79 -29.11 1.43 13.62
CA LEU A 79 -28.25 2.37 14.33
C LEU A 79 -28.92 2.86 15.62
N GLU A 80 -30.20 3.24 15.57
CA GLU A 80 -30.97 3.62 16.77
C GLU A 80 -31.04 2.47 17.80
N GLY A 81 -31.22 1.23 17.32
CA GLY A 81 -31.33 0.06 18.18
C GLY A 81 -30.02 -0.43 18.78
N VAL A 82 -28.88 -0.17 18.13
CA VAL A 82 -27.53 -0.57 18.61
C VAL A 82 -26.71 0.58 19.18
N ALA A 83 -27.20 1.82 19.15
CA ALA A 83 -26.53 3.01 19.69
C ALA A 83 -25.94 2.80 21.12
N PRO A 84 -26.62 2.12 22.07
CA PRO A 84 -26.04 1.89 23.40
C PRO A 84 -24.81 0.96 23.40
N GLN A 85 -24.60 0.19 22.33
CA GLN A 85 -23.55 -0.81 22.19
C GLN A 85 -22.58 -0.53 21.04
N GLU A 86 -22.76 0.57 20.31
CA GLU A 86 -22.07 0.90 19.06
C GLU A 86 -20.55 0.83 19.19
N ASN A 87 -19.98 1.31 20.29
CA ASN A 87 -18.53 1.25 20.56
C ASN A 87 -17.94 -0.17 20.54
N GLY A 88 -18.75 -1.21 20.78
CA GLY A 88 -18.35 -2.61 20.77
C GLY A 88 -18.52 -3.31 19.41
N ILE A 89 -19.05 -2.63 18.40
CA ILE A 89 -19.38 -3.19 17.08
C ILE A 89 -18.72 -2.36 16.00
N THR A 90 -18.06 -3.01 15.04
CA THR A 90 -17.66 -2.34 13.80
C THR A 90 -18.75 -2.56 12.77
N LEU A 91 -19.42 -1.51 12.31
CA LEU A 91 -20.45 -1.59 11.27
C LEU A 91 -19.91 -1.03 9.95
N ALA A 92 -20.18 -1.74 8.86
CA ALA A 92 -19.91 -1.28 7.50
C ALA A 92 -21.02 -1.71 6.54
N LEU A 93 -21.28 -0.89 5.53
CA LEU A 93 -22.12 -1.20 4.39
C LEU A 93 -21.26 -1.78 3.26
N VAL A 94 -21.74 -2.76 2.50
CA VAL A 94 -21.03 -3.35 1.36
C VAL A 94 -21.85 -3.11 0.10
N ASN A 95 -21.35 -2.27 -0.81
CA ASN A 95 -21.99 -1.99 -2.08
C ASN A 95 -21.26 -2.73 -3.20
N ALA A 96 -21.98 -3.65 -3.86
CA ALA A 96 -21.47 -4.44 -4.99
C ALA A 96 -22.07 -4.03 -6.34
N GLU A 97 -22.66 -2.84 -6.42
CA GLU A 97 -23.33 -2.37 -7.63
C GLU A 97 -22.31 -2.00 -8.72
N PRO A 98 -22.41 -2.60 -9.92
CA PRO A 98 -21.49 -2.27 -11.01
C PRO A 98 -21.61 -0.81 -11.43
N GLY A 99 -20.46 -0.13 -11.56
CA GLY A 99 -20.38 1.23 -12.09
C GLY A 99 -20.74 2.34 -11.10
N VAL A 100 -20.99 2.04 -9.82
CA VAL A 100 -21.12 3.07 -8.78
C VAL A 100 -19.72 3.57 -8.38
N SER A 101 -19.50 4.87 -8.50
CA SER A 101 -18.24 5.52 -8.11
C SER A 101 -18.19 5.81 -6.60
N ARG A 102 -16.99 5.96 -6.03
CA ARG A 102 -16.86 6.38 -4.63
C ARG A 102 -17.46 7.75 -4.38
N GLN A 103 -17.36 8.67 -5.35
CA GLN A 103 -18.03 9.97 -5.27
C GLN A 103 -19.54 9.83 -5.03
N SER A 104 -20.23 8.93 -5.73
CA SER A 104 -21.65 8.68 -5.50
C SER A 104 -21.94 8.04 -4.13
N LEU A 105 -21.06 7.15 -3.64
CA LEU A 105 -21.17 6.60 -2.30
C LEU A 105 -20.96 7.68 -1.22
N MET A 106 -20.04 8.61 -1.45
CA MET A 106 -19.72 9.70 -0.54
C MET A 106 -20.85 10.74 -0.49
N GLU A 107 -21.44 11.08 -1.64
CA GLU A 107 -22.65 11.90 -1.74
C GLU A 107 -23.85 11.24 -1.02
N PHE A 108 -24.04 9.93 -1.22
CA PHE A 108 -25.06 9.16 -0.51
C PHE A 108 -24.84 9.18 1.01
N ALA A 109 -23.62 8.92 1.48
CA ALA A 109 -23.31 8.91 2.90
C ALA A 109 -23.54 10.30 3.53
N SER A 110 -23.05 11.36 2.89
CA SER A 110 -23.20 12.74 3.34
C SER A 110 -24.67 13.19 3.37
N ALA A 111 -25.44 12.91 2.32
CA ALA A 111 -26.85 13.28 2.23
C ALA A 111 -27.72 12.62 3.32
N ASN A 112 -27.28 11.50 3.87
CA ASN A 112 -28.01 10.72 4.87
C ASN A 112 -27.31 10.67 6.23
N ALA A 113 -26.28 11.51 6.45
CA ALA A 113 -25.49 11.55 7.69
C ALA A 113 -24.95 10.18 8.15
N ILE A 114 -24.52 9.36 7.20
CA ILE A 114 -23.91 8.05 7.47
C ILE A 114 -22.42 8.26 7.73
N GLU A 115 -22.00 8.09 8.99
CA GLU A 115 -20.59 8.18 9.40
C GLU A 115 -19.83 6.85 9.22
N HIS A 116 -20.57 5.77 8.98
CA HIS A 116 -20.01 4.42 8.86
C HIS A 116 -19.42 4.15 7.47
N ALA A 117 -18.46 3.22 7.39
CA ALA A 117 -17.84 2.85 6.13
C ALA A 117 -18.85 2.25 5.15
N VAL A 118 -18.83 2.70 3.90
CA VAL A 118 -19.56 2.21 2.74
C VAL A 118 -18.53 1.64 1.77
N LEU A 119 -18.29 0.35 1.89
CA LEU A 119 -17.27 -0.39 1.17
C LEU A 119 -17.68 -0.59 -0.29
N GLN A 120 -16.79 -0.24 -1.21
CA GLN A 120 -16.97 -0.44 -2.64
C GLN A 120 -16.42 -1.81 -3.04
N ASP A 121 -17.32 -2.76 -3.31
CA ASP A 121 -17.04 -4.08 -3.87
C ASP A 121 -17.32 -4.07 -5.39
N ASP A 122 -16.57 -3.24 -6.10
CA ASP A 122 -16.67 -3.00 -7.54
C ASP A 122 -16.71 -4.29 -8.39
N ALA A 123 -15.89 -5.28 -8.04
CA ALA A 123 -15.82 -6.59 -8.68
C ALA A 123 -16.82 -7.62 -8.13
N GLY A 124 -17.55 -7.30 -7.06
CA GLY A 124 -18.57 -8.17 -6.45
C GLY A 124 -18.03 -9.43 -5.80
N MET A 125 -16.71 -9.59 -5.73
CA MET A 125 -16.06 -10.83 -5.34
C MET A 125 -16.12 -11.03 -3.82
N VAL A 126 -16.14 -9.94 -3.04
CA VAL A 126 -16.30 -10.01 -1.58
C VAL A 126 -17.73 -10.40 -1.23
N SER A 127 -18.73 -9.75 -1.83
CA SER A 127 -20.14 -10.04 -1.63
C SER A 127 -20.48 -11.47 -2.04
N ALA A 128 -19.96 -11.93 -3.18
CA ALA A 128 -20.10 -13.32 -3.62
C ALA A 128 -19.44 -14.30 -2.63
N THR A 129 -18.21 -14.01 -2.16
CA THR A 129 -17.48 -14.86 -1.20
C THR A 129 -18.19 -14.93 0.16
N LEU A 130 -18.77 -13.83 0.62
CA LEU A 130 -19.58 -13.77 1.83
C LEU A 130 -21.00 -14.30 1.61
N GLY A 131 -21.39 -14.61 0.37
CA GLY A 131 -22.72 -15.08 0.01
C GLY A 131 -23.83 -14.06 0.28
N LEU A 132 -23.57 -12.76 0.19
CA LEU A 132 -24.59 -11.71 0.25
C LEU A 132 -25.44 -11.76 -1.03
N ARG A 133 -26.77 -11.78 -0.89
CA ARG A 133 -27.71 -11.97 -2.00
C ARG A 133 -28.77 -10.89 -2.09
N TYR A 134 -29.07 -10.19 -1.00
CA TYR A 134 -30.17 -9.24 -0.96
C TYR A 134 -29.76 -7.90 -0.35
N ALA A 135 -30.37 -6.81 -0.85
CA ALA A 135 -30.25 -5.50 -0.24
C ALA A 135 -30.74 -5.52 1.21
N GLY A 136 -29.97 -4.95 2.13
CA GLY A 136 -30.24 -4.94 3.57
C GLY A 136 -29.96 -6.26 4.29
N GLU A 137 -29.51 -7.31 3.56
CA GLU A 137 -29.03 -8.53 4.18
C GLU A 137 -27.82 -8.21 5.07
N THR A 138 -27.89 -8.65 6.32
CA THR A 138 -26.95 -8.31 7.37
C THR A 138 -26.26 -9.56 7.89
N LEU A 139 -24.93 -9.48 7.98
CA LEU A 139 -24.07 -10.49 8.59
C LEU A 139 -23.53 -9.95 9.91
N LEU A 140 -23.65 -10.75 10.98
CA LEU A 140 -22.91 -10.52 12.22
C LEU A 140 -21.78 -11.53 12.30
N ILE A 141 -20.55 -11.04 12.30
CA ILE A 141 -19.33 -11.82 12.31
C ILE A 141 -18.71 -11.73 13.70
N ASN A 142 -18.34 -12.89 14.25
CA ASN A 142 -17.38 -12.98 15.35
C ASN A 142 -15.97 -12.99 14.75
N PRO A 143 -15.21 -11.88 14.79
CA PRO A 143 -13.95 -11.76 14.07
C PRO A 143 -12.82 -12.57 14.74
N GLN A 144 -12.95 -12.93 16.02
CA GLN A 144 -12.00 -13.79 16.73
C GLN A 144 -12.06 -15.25 16.25
N ARG A 145 -13.24 -15.69 15.81
CA ARG A 145 -13.49 -17.07 15.32
C ARG A 145 -13.75 -17.15 13.83
N TRP A 146 -13.87 -16.02 13.14
CA TRP A 146 -14.27 -15.92 11.74
C TRP A 146 -15.60 -16.61 11.45
N GLU A 147 -16.51 -16.59 12.42
CA GLU A 147 -17.81 -17.28 12.34
C GLU A 147 -18.92 -16.25 12.09
N ILE A 148 -19.77 -16.53 11.12
CA ILE A 148 -20.99 -15.76 10.88
C ILE A 148 -22.04 -16.29 11.85
N VAL A 149 -22.32 -15.53 12.91
CA VAL A 149 -23.25 -15.94 13.97
C VAL A 149 -24.69 -15.50 13.69
N TYR A 150 -24.89 -14.56 12.76
CA TYR A 150 -26.20 -14.17 12.26
C TYR A 150 -26.12 -13.82 10.77
N ARG A 151 -27.12 -14.26 10.01
CA ARG A 151 -27.41 -13.85 8.64
C ARG A 151 -28.91 -13.61 8.50
N GLY A 152 -29.31 -12.47 7.93
CA GLY A 152 -30.70 -12.18 7.62
C GLY A 152 -31.02 -10.69 7.65
N PRO A 153 -32.29 -10.30 7.87
CA PRO A 153 -32.67 -8.89 7.90
C PRO A 153 -32.11 -8.18 9.14
N ALA A 154 -31.75 -6.90 8.99
CA ALA A 154 -31.35 -6.06 10.12
C ALA A 154 -32.50 -5.76 11.08
N VAL A 155 -33.69 -5.59 10.53
CA VAL A 155 -34.92 -5.20 11.23
C VAL A 155 -35.94 -6.32 11.25
N ASP A 156 -36.89 -6.24 12.17
CA ASP A 156 -38.02 -7.16 12.20
C ASP A 156 -39.00 -6.93 11.04
N ALA A 157 -40.09 -7.70 11.01
CA ALA A 157 -41.07 -7.62 9.93
C ALA A 157 -41.86 -6.29 9.90
N SER A 158 -41.88 -5.50 10.98
CA SER A 158 -42.51 -4.17 10.96
C SER A 158 -41.54 -3.09 10.48
N GLY A 159 -40.24 -3.31 10.65
CA GLY A 159 -39.18 -2.36 10.31
C GLY A 159 -38.89 -1.35 11.43
N ASP A 160 -39.62 -1.40 12.54
CA ASP A 160 -39.55 -0.43 13.64
C ASP A 160 -38.55 -0.83 14.72
N ALA A 161 -38.01 -2.05 14.67
CA ALA A 161 -37.04 -2.55 15.64
C ALA A 161 -35.99 -3.45 14.99
N VAL A 162 -34.81 -3.54 15.62
CA VAL A 162 -33.77 -4.51 15.27
C VAL A 162 -34.33 -5.92 15.35
N HIS A 163 -34.00 -6.76 14.36
CA HIS A 163 -34.47 -8.13 14.32
C HIS A 163 -34.08 -8.87 15.62
N PRO A 164 -35.00 -9.57 16.31
CA PRO A 164 -34.72 -10.17 17.61
C PRO A 164 -33.54 -11.14 17.63
N GLY A 165 -33.34 -11.88 16.53
CA GLY A 165 -32.19 -12.78 16.36
C GLY A 165 -30.87 -12.02 16.28
N LEU A 166 -30.84 -10.90 15.55
CA LEU A 166 -29.65 -10.04 15.44
C LEU A 166 -29.34 -9.38 16.78
N ALA A 167 -30.35 -8.81 17.43
CA ALA A 167 -30.20 -8.18 18.75
C ALA A 167 -29.67 -9.18 19.80
N ALA A 168 -30.20 -10.40 19.83
CA ALA A 168 -29.72 -11.46 20.73
C ALA A 168 -28.28 -11.86 20.40
N ALA A 169 -27.91 -11.93 19.12
CA ALA A 169 -26.56 -12.29 18.70
C ALA A 169 -25.53 -11.22 19.04
N ILE A 170 -25.87 -9.95 18.84
CA ILE A 170 -25.06 -8.79 19.27
C ILE A 170 -24.82 -8.85 20.78
N GLN A 171 -25.88 -8.99 21.57
CA GLN A 171 -25.77 -9.09 23.03
C GLN A 171 -24.91 -10.28 23.46
N GLY A 172 -25.07 -11.43 22.81
CA GLY A 172 -24.26 -12.62 23.06
C GLY A 172 -22.77 -12.37 22.82
N LEU A 173 -22.39 -11.79 21.67
CA LEU A 173 -21.00 -11.46 21.36
C LEU A 173 -20.39 -10.46 22.36
N LEU A 174 -21.12 -9.37 22.65
CA LEU A 174 -20.66 -8.34 23.60
C LEU A 174 -20.50 -8.89 25.03
N ALA A 175 -21.32 -9.87 25.41
CA ALA A 175 -21.22 -10.56 26.69
C ALA A 175 -20.17 -11.70 26.71
N GLY A 176 -19.43 -11.93 25.62
CA GLY A 176 -18.47 -13.03 25.50
C GLY A 176 -19.10 -14.43 25.40
N ASN A 177 -20.39 -14.50 25.10
CA ASN A 177 -21.17 -15.73 24.96
C ASN A 177 -21.78 -15.81 23.54
N PRO A 178 -20.97 -16.11 22.51
CA PRO A 178 -21.45 -16.16 21.12
C PRO A 178 -22.62 -17.15 20.99
N PRO A 179 -23.73 -16.76 20.33
CA PRO A 179 -24.84 -17.67 20.10
C PRO A 179 -24.47 -18.74 19.07
N SER A 180 -25.33 -19.75 18.92
CA SER A 180 -25.28 -20.61 17.73
C SER A 180 -25.63 -19.81 16.47
N PRO A 181 -24.97 -20.06 15.33
CA PRO A 181 -25.28 -19.39 14.07
C PRO A 181 -26.78 -19.44 13.73
N GLN A 182 -27.33 -18.29 13.36
CA GLN A 182 -28.71 -18.15 12.90
C GLN A 182 -28.77 -17.67 11.46
N HIS A 183 -29.63 -18.30 10.66
CA HIS A 183 -29.98 -17.84 9.33
C HIS A 183 -31.49 -17.56 9.28
N VAL A 184 -31.83 -16.32 8.97
CA VAL A 184 -33.21 -15.84 8.84
C VAL A 184 -33.43 -15.43 7.39
N GLN A 185 -34.49 -15.99 6.78
CA GLN A 185 -34.83 -15.72 5.39
C GLN A 185 -35.23 -14.24 5.19
N MET A 186 -34.73 -13.62 4.13
CA MET A 186 -35.18 -12.31 3.67
C MET A 186 -36.60 -12.42 3.07
N ALA A 187 -37.61 -11.86 3.73
CA ALA A 187 -39.02 -12.04 3.34
C ALA A 187 -39.42 -11.27 2.07
N THR A 188 -38.93 -10.04 1.90
CA THR A 188 -39.16 -9.18 0.73
C THR A 188 -37.95 -8.28 0.53
N ALA A 189 -36.93 -8.79 -0.18
CA ALA A 189 -35.73 -8.01 -0.42
C ALA A 189 -35.36 -8.02 -1.90
N GLN A 190 -35.00 -6.84 -2.40
CA GLN A 190 -34.37 -6.68 -3.71
C GLN A 190 -33.11 -7.54 -3.74
N ALA A 191 -32.95 -8.38 -4.77
CA ALA A 191 -31.69 -9.08 -4.98
C ALA A 191 -30.58 -8.06 -5.25
N LEU A 192 -29.37 -8.30 -4.72
CA LEU A 192 -28.21 -7.52 -5.12
C LEU A 192 -27.99 -7.64 -6.63
N PRO A 193 -27.51 -6.59 -7.31
CA PRO A 193 -27.22 -6.68 -8.73
C PRO A 193 -26.26 -7.83 -9.00
N GLU A 194 -26.65 -8.71 -9.93
CA GLU A 194 -25.81 -9.83 -10.32
C GLU A 194 -24.63 -9.28 -11.12
N GLN A 195 -23.42 -9.47 -10.58
CA GLN A 195 -22.20 -9.19 -11.31
C GLN A 195 -22.07 -10.18 -12.46
N ALA A 196 -21.71 -9.70 -13.65
CA ALA A 196 -21.52 -10.55 -14.82
C ALA A 196 -20.27 -11.43 -14.61
N VAL A 197 -20.45 -12.58 -13.95
CA VAL A 197 -19.38 -13.57 -13.74
C VAL A 197 -18.98 -14.13 -15.10
N PRO A 198 -17.75 -13.92 -15.58
CA PRO A 198 -17.34 -14.43 -16.88
C PRO A 198 -17.38 -15.97 -16.87
N ALA A 199 -18.27 -16.54 -17.70
CA ALA A 199 -18.34 -17.99 -17.86
C ALA A 199 -17.22 -18.48 -18.80
N ASN A 200 -16.61 -19.62 -18.46
CA ASN A 200 -15.59 -20.29 -19.29
C ASN A 200 -14.34 -19.43 -19.59
N VAL A 201 -13.80 -18.75 -18.58
CA VAL A 201 -12.53 -18.00 -18.70
C VAL A 201 -11.41 -18.94 -19.17
N SER A 202 -10.74 -18.56 -20.26
CA SER A 202 -9.65 -19.34 -20.85
C SER A 202 -8.35 -19.14 -20.05
N TYR A 203 -7.71 -20.25 -19.68
CA TYR A 203 -6.39 -20.17 -19.06
C TYR A 203 -5.34 -19.61 -20.05
N SER A 204 -5.24 -20.17 -21.25
CA SER A 204 -4.20 -19.80 -22.21
C SER A 204 -4.37 -18.39 -22.79
N ASP A 205 -5.62 -17.95 -22.97
CA ASP A 205 -5.93 -16.73 -23.72
C ASP A 205 -6.25 -15.54 -22.82
N THR A 206 -6.51 -15.78 -21.52
CA THR A 206 -6.93 -14.73 -20.59
C THR A 206 -6.09 -14.74 -19.32
N VAL A 207 -6.08 -15.86 -18.57
CA VAL A 207 -5.43 -15.89 -17.25
C VAL A 207 -3.91 -15.89 -17.35
N ALA A 208 -3.32 -16.75 -18.17
CA ALA A 208 -1.86 -16.83 -18.29
C ALA A 208 -1.25 -15.52 -18.82
N PRO A 209 -1.79 -14.86 -19.87
CA PRO A 209 -1.33 -13.53 -20.26
C PRO A 209 -1.42 -12.48 -19.14
N MET A 210 -2.51 -12.47 -18.38
CA MET A 210 -2.67 -11.59 -17.23
C MET A 210 -1.61 -11.84 -16.14
N LEU A 211 -1.33 -13.12 -15.82
CA LEU A 211 -0.29 -13.48 -14.86
C LEU A 211 1.11 -13.12 -15.37
N LEU A 212 1.38 -13.26 -16.67
CA LEU A 212 2.63 -12.81 -17.28
C LEU A 212 2.84 -11.31 -17.11
N GLU A 213 1.79 -10.52 -17.36
CA GLU A 213 1.84 -9.06 -17.28
C GLU A 213 1.96 -8.56 -15.84
N LYS A 214 1.14 -9.11 -14.92
CA LYS A 214 0.95 -8.53 -13.58
C LYS A 214 1.75 -9.22 -12.48
N CYS A 215 2.20 -10.47 -12.69
CA CYS A 215 2.77 -11.29 -11.61
C CYS A 215 4.15 -11.88 -11.94
N ALA A 216 4.38 -12.31 -13.18
CA ALA A 216 5.58 -13.05 -13.55
C ALA A 216 6.88 -12.22 -13.46
N GLY A 217 6.79 -10.89 -13.43
CA GLY A 217 7.96 -10.02 -13.19
C GLY A 217 8.67 -10.36 -11.88
N CYS A 218 7.91 -10.63 -10.82
CA CYS A 218 8.44 -11.09 -9.52
C CYS A 218 8.42 -12.63 -9.40
N HIS A 219 7.36 -13.28 -9.90
CA HIS A 219 7.16 -14.73 -9.83
C HIS A 219 7.80 -15.50 -10.98
N ARG A 220 9.10 -15.32 -11.18
CA ARG A 220 9.91 -16.05 -12.18
C ARG A 220 11.10 -16.75 -11.53
N PRO A 221 11.71 -17.75 -12.17
CA PRO A 221 12.91 -18.38 -11.63
C PRO A 221 14.02 -17.35 -11.39
N GLY A 222 14.57 -17.31 -10.17
CA GLY A 222 15.56 -16.30 -9.77
C GLY A 222 15.00 -14.91 -9.46
N GLY A 223 13.68 -14.72 -9.52
CA GLY A 223 13.00 -13.51 -9.07
C GLY A 223 12.87 -13.43 -7.54
N ILE A 224 12.28 -12.33 -7.06
CA ILE A 224 12.15 -12.05 -5.62
C ILE A 224 11.02 -12.83 -4.93
N ALA A 225 10.05 -13.34 -5.70
CA ALA A 225 8.92 -14.03 -5.12
C ALA A 225 9.30 -15.44 -4.61
N PRO A 226 8.62 -15.97 -3.58
CA PRO A 226 8.98 -17.26 -2.96
C PRO A 226 8.80 -18.47 -3.88
N TRP A 227 8.11 -18.32 -5.00
CA TRP A 227 7.90 -19.37 -6.01
C TRP A 227 7.68 -18.76 -7.40
N ALA A 228 7.96 -19.55 -8.44
CA ALA A 228 7.90 -19.13 -9.83
C ALA A 228 6.68 -19.69 -10.58
N MET A 229 6.01 -18.84 -11.37
CA MET A 229 4.89 -19.16 -12.25
C MET A 229 5.39 -19.79 -13.57
N THR A 230 5.87 -21.03 -13.50
CA THR A 230 6.54 -21.70 -14.63
C THR A 230 5.63 -22.56 -15.52
N ASN A 231 4.41 -22.85 -15.07
CA ASN A 231 3.40 -23.61 -15.81
C ASN A 231 2.05 -23.57 -15.07
N HIS A 232 1.00 -24.05 -15.73
CA HIS A 232 -0.35 -24.17 -15.18
C HIS A 232 -0.42 -24.99 -13.90
N ALA A 233 0.27 -26.14 -13.82
CA ALA A 233 0.16 -27.01 -12.64
C ALA A 233 0.65 -26.30 -11.37
N MET A 234 1.72 -25.50 -11.49
CA MET A 234 2.19 -24.62 -10.42
C MET A 234 1.11 -23.60 -10.04
N VAL A 235 0.58 -22.84 -11.00
CA VAL A 235 -0.45 -21.82 -10.73
C VAL A 235 -1.72 -22.42 -10.16
N GLN A 236 -2.17 -23.57 -10.65
CA GLN A 236 -3.32 -24.30 -10.11
C GLN A 236 -3.08 -24.72 -8.66
N GLY A 237 -1.88 -25.19 -8.31
CA GLY A 237 -1.52 -25.54 -6.94
C GLY A 237 -1.55 -24.35 -5.98
N PHE A 238 -1.16 -23.15 -6.45
CA PHE A 238 -1.18 -21.91 -5.69
C PHE A 238 -2.49 -21.11 -5.82
N SER A 239 -3.47 -21.58 -6.60
CA SER A 239 -4.68 -20.81 -6.88
C SER A 239 -5.48 -20.38 -5.64
N PRO A 240 -5.59 -21.18 -4.55
CA PRO A 240 -6.27 -20.70 -3.34
C PRO A 240 -5.55 -19.53 -2.67
N MET A 241 -4.21 -19.51 -2.71
CA MET A 241 -3.38 -18.42 -2.17
C MET A 241 -3.47 -17.17 -3.07
N ILE A 242 -3.47 -17.34 -4.39
CA ILE A 242 -3.71 -16.23 -5.33
C ILE A 242 -5.07 -15.60 -5.04
N ARG A 243 -6.12 -16.42 -4.91
CA ARG A 243 -7.47 -15.93 -4.61
C ARG A 243 -7.53 -15.12 -3.32
N GLU A 244 -6.94 -15.65 -2.25
CA GLU A 244 -6.95 -15.00 -0.94
C GLU A 244 -6.15 -13.69 -0.96
N THR A 245 -4.93 -13.68 -1.51
CA THR A 245 -4.09 -12.47 -1.58
C THR A 245 -4.68 -11.37 -2.46
N VAL A 246 -5.43 -11.72 -3.51
CA VAL A 246 -6.19 -10.75 -4.32
C VAL A 246 -7.38 -10.18 -3.55
N LEU A 247 -8.14 -11.02 -2.83
CA LEU A 247 -9.27 -10.56 -2.01
C LEU A 247 -8.84 -9.67 -0.84
N THR A 248 -7.69 -9.94 -0.24
CA THR A 248 -7.11 -9.11 0.83
C THR A 248 -6.24 -7.98 0.29
N ARG A 249 -6.20 -7.76 -1.04
CA ARG A 249 -5.38 -6.73 -1.71
C ARG A 249 -3.89 -6.74 -1.33
N ARG A 250 -3.34 -7.90 -0.96
CA ARG A 250 -1.89 -8.08 -0.71
C ARG A 250 -1.12 -8.32 -2.00
N MET A 251 -1.79 -8.84 -3.02
CA MET A 251 -1.22 -9.07 -4.34
C MET A 251 -2.20 -8.62 -5.43
N PRO A 252 -1.70 -8.05 -6.55
CA PRO A 252 -0.34 -7.55 -6.72
C PRO A 252 -0.06 -6.35 -5.79
N PRO A 253 1.19 -6.13 -5.36
CA PRO A 253 1.54 -5.15 -4.33
C PRO A 253 1.67 -3.74 -4.93
N TRP A 254 0.55 -3.23 -5.45
CA TRP A 254 0.47 -1.88 -6.03
C TRP A 254 0.02 -0.86 -5.00
N HIS A 255 -0.98 -1.22 -4.18
CA HIS A 255 -1.55 -0.48 -3.04
C HIS A 255 -2.01 0.97 -3.28
N ALA A 256 -1.69 1.60 -4.42
CA ALA A 256 -2.26 2.88 -4.79
C ALA A 256 -3.75 2.73 -5.13
N ASP A 257 -4.47 3.78 -4.79
CA ASP A 257 -5.88 3.93 -5.04
C ASP A 257 -6.17 4.01 -6.55
N PRO A 258 -6.98 3.09 -7.12
CA PRO A 258 -7.22 3.06 -8.56
C PRO A 258 -8.02 4.24 -9.10
N GLU A 259 -8.66 5.05 -8.24
CA GLU A 259 -9.38 6.26 -8.67
C GLU A 259 -8.53 7.54 -8.54
N ILE A 260 -7.30 7.47 -8.03
CA ILE A 260 -6.41 8.63 -7.82
C ILE A 260 -5.10 8.47 -8.58
N GLY A 261 -4.87 9.38 -9.53
CA GLY A 261 -3.65 9.42 -10.34
C GLY A 261 -3.59 8.32 -11.42
N GLU A 262 -2.76 8.54 -12.43
CA GLU A 262 -2.38 7.52 -13.41
C GLU A 262 -0.86 7.37 -13.40
N PHE A 263 -0.39 6.15 -13.22
CA PHE A 263 1.02 5.87 -13.03
C PHE A 263 1.57 4.89 -14.06
N MET A 264 2.85 5.05 -14.36
CA MET A 264 3.62 4.10 -15.15
C MET A 264 3.73 2.78 -14.38
N HIS A 265 3.75 1.67 -15.12
CA HIS A 265 3.94 0.32 -14.58
C HIS A 265 2.88 -0.12 -13.56
N ASP A 266 1.64 0.35 -13.71
CA ASP A 266 0.52 -0.09 -12.87
C ASP A 266 0.33 -1.62 -12.93
N MET A 267 0.58 -2.25 -11.78
CA MET A 267 0.46 -3.69 -11.60
C MET A 267 -0.92 -4.10 -11.09
N SER A 268 -1.81 -3.16 -10.77
CA SER A 268 -3.14 -3.45 -10.26
C SER A 268 -3.97 -4.28 -11.25
N LEU A 269 -4.96 -5.00 -10.70
CA LEU A 269 -5.94 -5.71 -11.50
C LEU A 269 -7.17 -4.83 -11.71
N SER A 270 -7.62 -4.68 -12.95
CA SER A 270 -8.92 -4.06 -13.25
C SER A 270 -10.07 -4.87 -12.64
N VAL A 271 -11.26 -4.29 -12.57
CA VAL A 271 -12.49 -4.96 -12.11
C VAL A 271 -12.71 -6.26 -12.90
N GLU A 272 -12.62 -6.20 -14.22
CA GLU A 272 -12.79 -7.33 -15.12
C GLU A 272 -11.69 -8.37 -14.94
N GLN A 273 -10.44 -7.94 -14.75
CA GLN A 273 -9.31 -8.85 -14.50
C GLN A 273 -9.49 -9.61 -13.18
N LYS A 274 -9.91 -8.94 -12.10
CA LYS A 274 -10.24 -9.58 -10.82
C LYS A 274 -11.36 -10.60 -11.00
N GLN A 275 -12.46 -10.22 -11.66
CA GLN A 275 -13.59 -11.13 -11.93
C GLN A 275 -13.14 -12.36 -12.73
N GLN A 276 -12.39 -12.17 -13.81
CA GLN A 276 -11.89 -13.27 -14.66
C GLN A 276 -10.98 -14.22 -13.89
N LEU A 277 -9.99 -13.68 -13.18
CA LEU A 277 -9.02 -14.48 -12.42
C LEU A 277 -9.72 -15.27 -11.32
N LEU A 278 -10.51 -14.61 -10.48
CA LEU A 278 -11.12 -15.25 -9.31
C LEU A 278 -12.24 -16.23 -9.73
N SER A 279 -13.01 -15.93 -10.77
CA SER A 279 -14.00 -16.87 -11.31
C SER A 279 -13.35 -18.11 -11.92
N TRP A 280 -12.20 -17.96 -12.60
CA TRP A 280 -11.42 -19.09 -13.09
C TRP A 280 -10.89 -19.96 -11.94
N ILE A 281 -10.43 -19.35 -10.86
CA ILE A 281 -9.98 -20.08 -9.66
C ILE A 281 -11.15 -20.82 -9.01
N ASP A 282 -12.31 -20.15 -8.85
CA ASP A 282 -13.51 -20.73 -8.24
C ASP A 282 -14.08 -21.89 -9.07
N ALA A 283 -13.84 -21.90 -10.39
CA ALA A 283 -14.13 -23.02 -11.28
C ALA A 283 -13.12 -24.18 -11.19
N GLY A 284 -12.15 -24.13 -10.26
CA GLY A 284 -11.11 -25.15 -10.06
C GLY A 284 -9.84 -24.92 -10.89
N ALA A 285 -9.63 -23.70 -11.38
CA ALA A 285 -8.48 -23.30 -12.20
C ALA A 285 -8.26 -24.23 -13.42
N PRO A 286 -9.28 -24.45 -14.28
CA PRO A 286 -9.20 -25.41 -15.38
C PRO A 286 -8.10 -25.04 -16.39
N ARG A 287 -7.32 -26.04 -16.82
CA ARG A 287 -6.23 -25.86 -17.81
C ARG A 287 -6.72 -25.43 -19.19
N GLY A 288 -7.90 -25.88 -19.60
CA GLY A 288 -8.39 -25.72 -20.97
C GLY A 288 -7.55 -26.48 -22.01
N ALA A 289 -7.66 -26.07 -23.27
CA ALA A 289 -6.84 -26.55 -24.39
C ALA A 289 -5.78 -25.51 -24.78
N GLY A 290 -4.84 -25.88 -25.65
CA GLY A 290 -3.79 -24.97 -26.14
C GLY A 290 -2.49 -25.02 -25.32
N ASP A 291 -1.47 -24.33 -25.82
CA ASP A 291 -0.14 -24.26 -25.19
C ASP A 291 -0.19 -23.55 -23.83
N ASP A 292 0.89 -23.67 -23.06
CA ASP A 292 1.01 -23.04 -21.73
C ASP A 292 1.92 -21.81 -21.85
N PRO A 293 1.38 -20.58 -21.85
CA PRO A 293 2.20 -19.37 -21.99
C PRO A 293 3.21 -19.19 -20.86
N LEU A 294 2.94 -19.74 -19.66
CA LEU A 294 3.84 -19.59 -18.52
C LEU A 294 5.13 -20.41 -18.65
N THR A 295 5.16 -21.39 -19.57
CA THR A 295 6.40 -22.14 -19.87
C THR A 295 7.45 -21.27 -20.57
N ALA A 296 7.06 -20.10 -21.08
CA ALA A 296 7.95 -19.11 -21.68
C ALA A 296 8.50 -18.09 -20.66
N VAL A 297 8.17 -18.21 -19.36
CA VAL A 297 8.74 -17.31 -18.34
C VAL A 297 10.24 -17.60 -18.18
N ASP A 298 11.05 -16.69 -18.70
CA ASP A 298 12.49 -16.77 -18.59
C ASP A 298 12.96 -16.56 -17.15
N ALA A 299 14.03 -17.27 -16.79
CA ALA A 299 14.73 -17.01 -15.54
C ALA A 299 15.38 -15.62 -15.58
N GLN A 300 15.47 -14.94 -14.43
CA GLN A 300 16.31 -13.75 -14.31
C GLN A 300 17.79 -14.19 -14.31
N LEU A 301 18.38 -14.27 -15.51
CA LEU A 301 19.75 -14.76 -15.70
C LEU A 301 20.79 -13.64 -15.75
N THR A 302 20.41 -12.42 -16.11
CA THR A 302 21.34 -11.29 -16.23
C THR A 302 21.37 -10.45 -14.95
N GLU A 303 22.57 -9.98 -14.59
CA GLU A 303 22.75 -8.98 -13.54
C GLU A 303 22.16 -7.63 -13.98
N TRP A 304 22.38 -7.27 -15.25
CA TRP A 304 21.98 -5.99 -15.83
C TRP A 304 20.86 -6.17 -16.86
N SER A 305 19.75 -5.45 -16.67
CA SER A 305 18.56 -5.52 -17.53
C SER A 305 18.68 -4.61 -18.76
N MET A 306 19.45 -3.53 -18.65
CA MET A 306 19.65 -2.52 -19.70
C MET A 306 20.93 -2.74 -20.55
N GLY A 307 21.65 -3.86 -20.33
CA GLY A 307 22.99 -4.07 -20.89
C GLY A 307 24.08 -3.73 -19.89
N GLU A 308 25.35 -3.79 -20.30
CA GLU A 308 26.48 -3.49 -19.39
C GLU A 308 26.51 -1.99 -19.04
N PRO A 309 26.58 -1.61 -17.74
CA PRO A 309 26.70 -0.22 -17.31
C PRO A 309 28.01 0.43 -17.76
N ASP A 310 28.00 1.76 -17.92
CA ASP A 310 29.21 2.54 -18.23
C ASP A 310 30.18 2.61 -17.04
N TYR A 311 29.65 2.51 -15.82
CA TYR A 311 30.42 2.47 -14.59
C TYR A 311 29.72 1.60 -13.53
N ILE A 312 30.49 0.81 -12.80
CA ILE A 312 29.98 -0.09 -11.76
C ILE A 312 30.62 0.27 -10.42
N VAL A 313 29.80 0.70 -9.47
CA VAL A 313 30.17 0.85 -8.06
C VAL A 313 29.96 -0.49 -7.38
N THR A 314 31.02 -1.09 -6.85
CA THR A 314 30.92 -2.35 -6.09
C THR A 314 30.99 -2.02 -4.60
N LEU A 315 29.96 -2.38 -3.84
CA LEU A 315 29.94 -2.15 -2.41
C LEU A 315 30.86 -3.13 -1.67
N PRO A 316 31.28 -2.82 -0.42
CA PRO A 316 31.94 -3.78 0.45
C PRO A 316 31.07 -5.03 0.65
N GLU A 317 31.71 -6.19 0.76
CA GLU A 317 31.01 -7.42 1.15
C GLU A 317 30.48 -7.31 2.57
N PHE A 318 29.26 -7.80 2.80
CA PHE A 318 28.63 -7.83 4.11
C PHE A 318 28.08 -9.23 4.41
N ASP A 319 28.32 -9.72 5.63
CA ASP A 319 27.84 -11.04 6.08
C ASP A 319 26.48 -10.87 6.78
N ILE A 320 25.48 -11.64 6.34
CA ILE A 320 24.12 -11.62 6.88
C ILE A 320 23.88 -12.91 7.67
N PRO A 321 23.53 -12.83 8.98
CA PRO A 321 23.21 -14.00 9.78
C PRO A 321 21.89 -14.64 9.36
N ALA A 322 21.68 -15.90 9.76
CA ALA A 322 20.43 -16.61 9.45
C ALA A 322 19.19 -15.98 10.09
N THR A 323 19.33 -15.34 11.25
CA THR A 323 18.21 -14.81 12.04
C THR A 323 18.61 -13.54 12.77
N GLY A 324 17.62 -12.72 13.11
CA GLY A 324 17.78 -11.49 13.88
C GLY A 324 17.50 -10.25 13.03
N SER A 325 17.49 -9.10 13.69
CA SER A 325 17.43 -7.79 13.05
C SER A 325 18.84 -7.25 12.87
N LEU A 326 19.08 -6.55 11.77
CA LEU A 326 20.33 -5.89 11.48
C LEU A 326 20.07 -4.39 11.46
N ASP A 327 20.98 -3.64 12.08
CA ASP A 327 20.99 -2.20 11.92
C ASP A 327 21.27 -1.88 10.43
N TYR A 328 20.82 -0.72 10.00
CA TYR A 328 21.15 -0.19 8.68
C TYR A 328 22.67 -0.12 8.49
N GLN A 329 23.13 -0.52 7.31
CA GLN A 329 24.55 -0.51 6.97
C GLN A 329 24.85 0.64 6.03
N PHE A 330 25.90 1.39 6.34
CA PHE A 330 26.32 2.55 5.56
C PHE A 330 27.65 2.26 4.91
N PHE A 331 27.69 2.33 3.58
CA PHE A 331 28.92 2.15 2.83
C PHE A 331 29.28 3.42 2.08
N GLU A 332 30.57 3.75 2.11
CA GLU A 332 31.18 4.77 1.27
C GLU A 332 32.10 4.09 0.26
N VAL A 333 31.94 4.43 -1.02
CA VAL A 333 32.79 3.97 -2.11
C VAL A 333 33.33 5.19 -2.87
N PRO A 334 34.66 5.41 -2.91
CA PRO A 334 35.23 6.53 -3.63
C PRO A 334 34.86 6.52 -5.12
N ASN A 335 34.49 7.69 -5.67
CA ASN A 335 34.31 7.84 -7.12
C ASN A 335 35.68 7.85 -7.80
N THR A 336 35.93 6.85 -8.66
CA THR A 336 37.20 6.72 -9.38
C THR A 336 37.19 7.38 -10.76
N LEU A 337 36.07 7.98 -11.17
CA LEU A 337 35.97 8.75 -12.40
C LEU A 337 36.88 9.99 -12.33
N ASP A 338 37.60 10.25 -13.43
CA ASP A 338 38.49 11.40 -13.61
C ASP A 338 37.80 12.59 -14.29
N ARG A 339 36.48 12.48 -14.53
CA ARG A 339 35.64 13.47 -15.19
C ARG A 339 34.23 13.47 -14.61
N ASP A 340 33.57 14.62 -14.72
CA ASP A 340 32.16 14.74 -14.40
C ASP A 340 31.31 13.97 -15.42
N VAL A 341 30.18 13.42 -14.96
CA VAL A 341 29.28 12.63 -15.79
C VAL A 341 27.82 13.00 -15.55
N TRP A 342 27.00 12.83 -16.58
CA TRP A 342 25.55 12.88 -16.48
C TRP A 342 25.01 11.46 -16.48
N VAL A 343 24.38 11.07 -15.37
CA VAL A 343 23.70 9.77 -15.24
C VAL A 343 22.28 9.91 -15.80
N LYS A 344 21.88 8.99 -16.68
CA LYS A 344 20.52 8.92 -17.26
C LYS A 344 19.71 7.71 -16.77
N ALA A 345 20.39 6.72 -16.19
CA ALA A 345 19.74 5.58 -15.57
C ALA A 345 20.68 4.96 -14.53
N VAL A 346 20.07 4.28 -13.57
CA VAL A 346 20.76 3.54 -12.51
C VAL A 346 20.11 2.17 -12.38
N GLN A 347 20.93 1.13 -12.18
CA GLN A 347 20.44 -0.19 -11.79
C GLN A 347 21.21 -0.66 -10.56
N ILE A 348 20.49 -1.13 -9.54
CA ILE A 348 21.09 -1.72 -8.33
C ILE A 348 20.91 -3.23 -8.43
N ALA A 349 22.03 -3.95 -8.37
CA ALA A 349 22.09 -5.40 -8.49
C ALA A 349 22.59 -6.01 -7.17
N PRO A 350 21.68 -6.50 -6.30
CA PRO A 350 22.08 -7.26 -5.11
C PRO A 350 22.90 -8.50 -5.46
N GLY A 351 23.90 -8.80 -4.65
CA GLY A 351 24.64 -10.05 -4.72
C GLY A 351 23.77 -11.23 -4.28
N ASP A 352 23.00 -11.04 -3.20
CA ASP A 352 21.92 -11.93 -2.78
C ASP A 352 20.59 -11.16 -2.68
N ARG A 353 19.73 -11.37 -3.69
CA ARG A 353 18.41 -10.73 -3.80
C ARG A 353 17.44 -11.13 -2.68
N GLN A 354 17.74 -12.17 -1.91
CA GLN A 354 16.87 -12.65 -0.84
C GLN A 354 17.01 -11.85 0.45
N VAL A 355 18.09 -11.08 0.61
CA VAL A 355 18.40 -10.37 1.86
C VAL A 355 18.37 -8.85 1.75
N VAL A 356 18.55 -8.26 0.56
CA VAL A 356 18.47 -6.80 0.40
C VAL A 356 17.01 -6.38 0.35
N HIS A 357 16.53 -5.72 1.41
CA HIS A 357 15.17 -5.21 1.49
C HIS A 357 15.06 -3.81 0.86
N HIS A 358 16.02 -2.92 1.07
CA HIS A 358 16.14 -1.70 0.27
C HIS A 358 17.59 -1.21 0.25
N ALA A 359 17.90 -0.35 -0.72
CA ALA A 359 19.16 0.39 -0.77
C ALA A 359 18.92 1.81 -1.27
N ILE A 360 19.41 2.82 -0.56
CA ILE A 360 19.40 4.21 -1.04
C ILE A 360 20.80 4.55 -1.52
N ALA A 361 20.97 4.84 -2.81
CA ALA A 361 22.22 5.27 -3.39
C ALA A 361 22.25 6.80 -3.55
N THR A 362 23.24 7.44 -2.93
CA THR A 362 23.50 8.88 -3.01
C THR A 362 24.97 9.14 -3.36
N PHE A 363 25.33 10.39 -3.59
CA PHE A 363 26.71 10.79 -3.88
C PHE A 363 26.98 12.20 -3.38
N GLY A 364 28.26 12.53 -3.19
CA GLY A 364 28.68 13.87 -2.82
C GLY A 364 29.93 13.90 -1.95
N SER A 365 30.09 15.00 -1.23
CA SER A 365 31.16 15.22 -0.26
C SER A 365 30.53 15.41 1.13
N VAL A 366 30.89 14.57 2.10
CA VAL A 366 30.40 14.70 3.49
C VAL A 366 31.50 15.30 4.35
N PRO A 367 31.37 16.56 4.81
CA PRO A 367 32.34 17.16 5.72
C PRO A 367 32.39 16.38 7.05
N GLY A 368 33.57 15.88 7.44
CA GLY A 368 33.79 15.23 8.75
C GLY A 368 33.70 13.70 8.78
N GLY A 369 33.28 13.05 7.70
CA GLY A 369 33.07 11.60 7.65
C GLY A 369 31.77 11.16 8.33
N MET A 370 31.18 10.06 7.85
CA MET A 370 29.82 9.61 8.15
C MET A 370 29.72 8.84 9.48
N GLY A 371 30.12 9.48 10.58
CA GLY A 371 30.08 8.89 11.93
C GLY A 371 28.67 8.65 12.49
N ASP A 372 27.64 9.23 11.86
CA ASP A 372 26.21 8.98 12.13
C ASP A 372 25.41 9.18 10.83
N SER A 373 24.43 8.31 10.61
CA SER A 373 23.94 7.85 9.31
C SER A 373 22.91 8.72 8.55
N SER A 374 22.25 9.65 9.23
CA SER A 374 21.08 10.37 8.70
C SER A 374 21.42 11.45 7.67
N ALA A 375 22.64 11.99 7.71
CA ALA A 375 23.10 13.02 6.77
C ALA A 375 23.07 12.55 5.31
N SER A 376 23.14 11.22 5.09
CA SER A 376 23.05 10.61 3.76
C SER A 376 21.67 10.79 3.10
N LEU A 377 20.59 10.89 3.88
CA LEU A 377 19.22 11.08 3.39
C LEU A 377 19.00 12.46 2.76
N PHE A 378 19.87 13.42 3.07
CA PHE A 378 19.84 14.78 2.53
C PHE A 378 20.81 14.98 1.36
N GLN A 379 21.58 13.96 0.99
CA GLN A 379 22.46 14.01 -0.18
C GLN A 379 21.68 13.85 -1.49
N PRO A 380 22.20 14.38 -2.61
CA PRO A 380 21.63 14.10 -3.93
C PRO A 380 21.50 12.59 -4.15
N GLN A 381 20.29 12.17 -4.51
CA GLN A 381 19.96 10.75 -4.69
C GLN A 381 20.08 10.33 -6.15
N LEU A 382 20.70 9.17 -6.36
CA LEU A 382 20.76 8.47 -7.64
C LEU A 382 19.53 7.58 -7.82
N MET A 383 19.25 6.75 -6.82
CA MET A 383 18.15 5.77 -6.86
C MET A 383 17.85 5.23 -5.46
N THR A 384 16.58 4.95 -5.18
CA THR A 384 16.17 4.01 -4.13
C THR A 384 15.81 2.66 -4.76
N PHE A 385 16.54 1.63 -4.38
CA PHE A 385 16.21 0.23 -4.65
C PHE A 385 15.25 -0.29 -3.59
N VAL A 386 14.25 -1.00 -4.06
CA VAL A 386 13.24 -1.74 -3.28
C VAL A 386 12.89 -3.00 -4.08
N PRO A 387 12.42 -4.08 -3.45
CA PRO A 387 12.22 -5.34 -4.14
C PRO A 387 11.13 -5.16 -5.19
N GLY A 388 11.48 -5.38 -6.45
CA GLY A 388 10.59 -5.17 -7.60
C GLY A 388 10.83 -3.84 -8.35
N ASN A 389 11.72 -2.97 -7.87
CA ASN A 389 12.20 -1.79 -8.58
C ASN A 389 13.74 -1.71 -8.50
N ASP A 390 14.40 -2.46 -9.39
CA ASP A 390 15.86 -2.57 -9.42
C ASP A 390 16.54 -1.64 -10.43
N THR A 391 15.76 -1.05 -11.32
CA THR A 391 16.22 -0.19 -12.40
C THR A 391 15.42 1.12 -12.40
N TYR A 392 16.10 2.26 -12.44
CA TYR A 392 15.47 3.55 -12.64
C TYR A 392 16.03 4.22 -13.90
N VAL A 393 15.22 4.29 -14.94
CA VAL A 393 15.49 5.09 -16.14
C VAL A 393 14.92 6.48 -15.90
N TYR A 394 15.76 7.50 -15.96
CA TYR A 394 15.31 8.86 -15.73
C TYR A 394 14.43 9.35 -16.89
N PRO A 395 13.50 10.28 -16.64
CA PRO A 395 12.68 10.89 -17.68
C PRO A 395 13.52 11.45 -18.84
N GLU A 396 12.93 11.46 -20.03
CA GLU A 396 13.57 11.99 -21.24
C GLU A 396 14.07 13.44 -21.02
N ASP A 397 15.21 13.76 -21.62
CA ASP A 397 15.91 15.05 -21.49
C ASP A 397 16.31 15.46 -20.06
N THR A 398 16.30 14.51 -19.12
CA THR A 398 16.79 14.73 -17.75
C THR A 398 18.02 13.88 -17.42
N GLY A 399 18.76 14.30 -16.39
CA GLY A 399 19.78 13.47 -15.78
C GLY A 399 20.30 14.02 -14.47
N VAL A 400 21.05 13.21 -13.75
CA VAL A 400 21.70 13.57 -12.49
C VAL A 400 23.18 13.83 -12.77
N PHE A 401 23.67 15.00 -12.36
CA PHE A 401 25.08 15.37 -12.51
C PHE A 401 25.91 14.78 -11.37
N VAL A 402 26.90 13.95 -11.70
CA VAL A 402 27.82 13.36 -10.73
C VAL A 402 29.23 13.94 -10.96
N PRO A 403 29.73 14.80 -10.06
CA PRO A 403 31.07 15.37 -10.19
C PRO A 403 32.18 14.33 -9.94
N ALA A 404 33.31 14.48 -10.62
CA ALA A 404 34.53 13.76 -10.31
C ALA A 404 35.03 14.07 -8.90
N GLY A 405 35.73 13.11 -8.29
CA GLY A 405 36.35 13.29 -6.97
C GLY A 405 35.40 13.32 -5.77
N THR A 406 34.11 13.02 -5.97
CA THR A 406 33.13 12.77 -4.90
C THR A 406 33.19 11.31 -4.41
N SER A 407 32.37 10.93 -3.44
CA SER A 407 32.14 9.52 -3.07
C SER A 407 30.69 9.12 -3.35
N PHE A 408 30.47 7.84 -3.60
CA PHE A 408 29.16 7.22 -3.56
C PHE A 408 28.87 6.73 -2.15
N TYR A 409 27.64 6.92 -1.69
CA TYR A 409 27.18 6.45 -0.40
C TYR A 409 25.95 5.56 -0.58
N THR A 410 25.83 4.56 0.28
CA THR A 410 24.64 3.73 0.33
C THR A 410 24.17 3.52 1.76
N GLN A 411 22.87 3.70 1.97
CA GLN A 411 22.17 3.15 3.12
C GLN A 411 21.54 1.81 2.70
N MET A 412 21.94 0.72 3.35
CA MET A 412 21.50 -0.64 3.04
C MET A 412 20.68 -1.20 4.20
N HIS A 413 19.49 -1.72 3.89
CA HIS A 413 18.67 -2.45 4.85
C HIS A 413 18.56 -3.91 4.44
N TYR A 414 19.03 -4.78 5.33
CA TYR A 414 19.02 -6.23 5.14
C TYR A 414 17.97 -6.91 6.02
N THR A 415 17.29 -7.90 5.46
CA THR A 415 16.36 -8.77 6.21
C THR A 415 16.89 -10.19 6.23
N THR A 416 16.85 -10.83 7.40
CA THR A 416 17.27 -12.23 7.55
C THR A 416 16.17 -13.19 7.07
N TYR A 417 16.56 -14.30 6.43
CA TYR A 417 15.60 -15.24 5.80
C TYR A 417 15.76 -16.69 6.25
N GLY A 418 16.47 -16.94 7.36
CA GLY A 418 16.67 -18.27 7.94
C GLY A 418 17.93 -18.99 7.47
N ARG A 419 18.80 -18.35 6.68
CA ARG A 419 20.10 -18.90 6.26
C ARG A 419 21.18 -17.81 6.30
N GLU A 420 22.38 -18.20 6.74
CA GLU A 420 23.55 -17.32 6.64
C GLU A 420 23.92 -17.15 5.17
N THR A 421 24.22 -15.91 4.78
CA THR A 421 24.62 -15.56 3.41
C THR A 421 25.54 -14.35 3.43
N ARG A 422 26.02 -13.96 2.26
CA ARG A 422 26.83 -12.77 2.04
C ARG A 422 26.24 -11.99 0.88
N ASP A 423 26.17 -10.67 1.03
CA ASP A 423 25.81 -9.76 -0.05
C ASP A 423 27.02 -8.93 -0.49
N GLN A 424 27.08 -8.66 -1.79
CA GLN A 424 27.98 -7.68 -2.38
C GLN A 424 27.22 -6.95 -3.50
N THR A 425 26.28 -6.11 -3.09
CA THR A 425 25.50 -5.28 -4.01
C THR A 425 26.41 -4.44 -4.92
N LYS A 426 25.99 -4.30 -6.18
CA LYS A 426 26.61 -3.41 -7.16
C LYS A 426 25.62 -2.38 -7.67
N ILE A 427 26.12 -1.19 -8.03
CA ILE A 427 25.34 -0.11 -8.63
C ILE A 427 25.92 0.15 -10.02
N GLY A 428 25.11 -0.10 -11.04
CA GLY A 428 25.40 0.23 -12.43
C GLY A 428 24.91 1.63 -12.76
N LEU A 429 25.79 2.49 -13.27
CA LEU A 429 25.47 3.82 -13.77
C LEU A 429 25.53 3.82 -15.29
N TYR A 430 24.50 4.37 -15.93
CA TYR A 430 24.43 4.56 -17.37
C TYR A 430 24.51 6.05 -17.67
N PHE A 431 25.43 6.44 -18.55
CA PHE A 431 25.72 7.84 -18.82
C PHE A 431 24.97 8.37 -20.05
N ALA A 432 24.65 9.66 -20.02
CA ALA A 432 24.23 10.39 -21.19
C ALA A 432 25.45 10.75 -22.05
N ASP A 433 25.30 10.67 -23.38
CA ASP A 433 26.35 11.04 -24.32
C ASP A 433 26.56 12.56 -24.37
N GLU A 434 25.47 13.32 -24.17
CA GLU A 434 25.44 14.78 -24.10
C GLU A 434 24.77 15.21 -22.79
N ALA A 435 25.05 16.46 -22.36
CA ALA A 435 24.39 17.03 -21.18
C ALA A 435 22.87 17.12 -21.43
N PRO A 436 22.03 16.56 -20.54
CA PRO A 436 20.58 16.71 -20.64
C PRO A 436 20.14 18.17 -20.56
N ALA A 437 18.97 18.48 -21.10
CA ALA A 437 18.42 19.84 -21.05
C ALA A 437 18.04 20.26 -19.63
N HIS A 438 17.70 19.29 -18.76
CA HIS A 438 17.27 19.53 -17.40
C HIS A 438 17.98 18.64 -16.39
N VAL A 439 18.23 19.18 -15.21
CA VAL A 439 18.69 18.39 -14.06
C VAL A 439 17.50 17.73 -13.39
N LEU A 440 17.61 16.42 -13.15
CA LEU A 440 16.65 15.69 -12.32
C LEU A 440 17.01 15.90 -10.85
N GLN A 441 16.03 16.36 -10.08
CA GLN A 441 16.14 16.60 -8.65
C GLN A 441 15.38 15.52 -7.87
N HIS A 442 15.93 15.15 -6.72
CA HIS A 442 15.29 14.26 -5.75
C HIS A 442 15.32 14.94 -4.39
N TYR A 443 14.18 15.50 -3.99
CA TYR A 443 14.02 16.16 -2.69
C TYR A 443 13.12 15.33 -1.79
N ALA A 444 13.31 15.46 -0.47
CA ALA A 444 12.49 14.81 0.53
C ALA A 444 11.54 15.80 1.21
N ILE A 445 10.42 15.27 1.69
CA ILE A 445 9.53 15.86 2.69
C ILE A 445 9.72 15.02 3.95
N ILE A 446 10.08 15.65 5.08
CA ILE A 446 10.38 14.93 6.32
C ILE A 446 9.74 15.66 7.49
N ASN A 447 9.20 14.91 8.46
CA ASN A 447 8.79 15.43 9.76
C ASN A 447 9.62 14.75 10.88
N GLN A 448 10.65 15.42 11.37
CA GLN A 448 11.50 14.90 12.46
C GLN A 448 10.86 15.06 13.85
N ASP A 449 9.82 15.89 13.98
CA ASP A 449 9.06 16.07 15.24
C ASP A 449 7.97 14.99 15.43
N LEU A 450 7.92 13.98 14.57
CA LEU A 450 6.93 12.90 14.60
C LEU A 450 6.82 12.30 16.01
N ASN A 451 5.59 12.20 16.53
CA ASN A 451 5.31 11.66 17.85
C ASN A 451 4.00 10.86 17.85
N ILE A 452 4.10 9.54 17.70
CA ILE A 452 2.94 8.65 17.62
C ILE A 452 2.62 8.13 19.03
N PRO A 453 1.45 8.45 19.60
CA PRO A 453 1.08 8.01 20.94
C PRO A 453 0.99 6.48 21.06
N SER A 454 1.34 5.96 22.24
CA SER A 454 1.13 4.57 22.62
C SER A 454 -0.34 4.16 22.44
N GLY A 455 -0.57 3.01 21.80
CA GLY A 455 -1.90 2.43 21.61
C GLY A 455 -2.80 3.14 20.58
N ALA A 456 -2.35 4.19 19.91
CA ALA A 456 -3.14 4.91 18.92
C ALA A 456 -3.38 4.05 17.67
N ALA A 457 -4.64 3.79 17.31
CA ALA A 457 -5.00 2.98 16.14
C ALA A 457 -4.94 3.74 14.82
N GLU A 458 -5.05 5.07 14.89
CA GLU A 458 -5.05 6.01 13.78
C GLU A 458 -4.41 7.31 14.28
N HIS A 459 -3.17 7.58 13.90
CA HIS A 459 -2.46 8.81 14.21
C HIS A 459 -1.90 9.39 12.92
N GLU A 460 -2.35 10.57 12.51
CA GLU A 460 -1.87 11.22 11.29
C GLU A 460 -0.74 12.19 11.61
N GLU A 461 0.30 12.17 10.78
CA GLU A 461 1.34 13.19 10.73
C GLU A 461 1.45 13.71 9.31
N GLY A 462 1.86 14.97 9.17
CA GLY A 462 2.04 15.61 7.88
C GLY A 462 3.26 16.52 7.84
N ALA A 463 3.76 16.75 6.63
CA ALA A 463 4.71 17.81 6.31
C ALA A 463 4.54 18.19 4.83
N TYR A 464 5.22 19.24 4.36
CA TYR A 464 5.17 19.61 2.95
C TYR A 464 6.51 20.08 2.38
N PHE A 465 6.57 20.21 1.06
CA PHE A 465 7.64 20.93 0.36
C PHE A 465 7.02 22.00 -0.54
N ALA A 466 7.50 23.23 -0.48
CA ALA A 466 7.01 24.33 -1.32
C ALA A 466 8.01 24.68 -2.44
N PHE A 467 7.56 24.65 -3.69
CA PHE A 467 8.37 25.04 -4.83
C PHE A 467 8.53 26.56 -4.92
N GLN A 468 9.77 27.05 -5.07
CA GLN A 468 10.04 28.49 -5.29
C GLN A 468 10.14 28.88 -6.76
N ARG A 469 10.04 27.89 -7.65
CA ARG A 469 10.12 28.00 -9.10
C ARG A 469 9.15 27.00 -9.71
N ASP A 470 8.66 27.31 -10.90
CA ASP A 470 7.89 26.35 -11.69
C ASP A 470 8.68 25.06 -11.87
N ALA A 471 8.03 23.94 -11.62
CA ALA A 471 8.60 22.60 -11.62
C ALA A 471 7.70 21.61 -12.36
N VAL A 472 8.29 20.50 -12.81
CA VAL A 472 7.56 19.36 -13.38
C VAL A 472 7.86 18.14 -12.51
N ILE A 473 6.83 17.63 -11.84
CA ILE A 473 6.89 16.49 -10.93
C ILE A 473 6.72 15.20 -11.72
N TYR A 474 7.66 14.27 -11.56
CA TYR A 474 7.65 12.99 -12.26
C TYR A 474 7.18 11.83 -11.38
N SER A 475 7.52 11.83 -10.09
CA SER A 475 7.15 10.73 -9.20
C SER A 475 7.14 11.11 -7.74
N LEU A 476 6.36 10.38 -6.95
CA LEU A 476 6.29 10.51 -5.49
C LEU A 476 6.61 9.18 -4.81
N PHE A 477 7.21 9.23 -3.62
CA PHE A 477 7.64 8.06 -2.85
C PHE A 477 7.18 8.17 -1.39
N PRO A 478 6.09 7.49 -1.00
CA PRO A 478 5.69 7.40 0.40
C PRO A 478 6.58 6.40 1.16
N HIS A 479 7.06 6.81 2.33
CA HIS A 479 7.82 5.95 3.23
C HIS A 479 7.42 6.15 4.70
N ALA A 480 7.21 5.01 5.36
CA ALA A 480 7.03 4.82 6.79
C ALA A 480 7.49 3.41 7.16
N HIS A 481 7.71 3.13 8.43
CA HIS A 481 8.09 1.81 8.96
C HIS A 481 6.85 0.95 9.30
N TYR A 482 6.97 0.07 10.31
CA TYR A 482 5.97 -0.96 10.62
C TYR A 482 4.59 -0.42 11.01
N ARG A 483 4.47 0.85 11.39
CA ARG A 483 3.21 1.46 11.82
C ARG A 483 2.53 2.22 10.70
N GLY A 484 3.20 2.50 9.58
CA GLY A 484 2.57 3.08 8.40
C GLY A 484 1.35 2.26 7.96
N ARG A 485 0.19 2.91 7.88
CA ARG A 485 -1.10 2.30 7.53
C ARG A 485 -1.65 2.82 6.21
N SER A 486 -1.53 4.13 5.99
CA SER A 486 -1.90 4.78 4.74
C SER A 486 -1.03 6.00 4.51
N SER A 487 -0.83 6.37 3.25
CA SER A 487 -0.04 7.54 2.88
C SER A 487 -0.69 8.29 1.71
N GLU A 488 -0.63 9.61 1.73
CA GLU A 488 -1.28 10.49 0.75
C GLU A 488 -0.37 11.67 0.37
N PHE A 489 -0.40 12.06 -0.90
CA PHE A 489 0.17 13.32 -1.37
C PHE A 489 -0.89 14.22 -2.00
N VAL A 490 -0.89 15.49 -1.58
CA VAL A 490 -1.79 16.53 -2.07
C VAL A 490 -0.97 17.68 -2.63
N LEU A 491 -1.34 18.16 -3.82
CA LEU A 491 -0.83 19.42 -4.35
C LEU A 491 -1.79 20.54 -3.95
N ARG A 492 -1.28 21.53 -3.21
CA ARG A 492 -1.96 22.80 -3.02
C ARG A 492 -1.34 23.84 -3.92
N TYR A 493 -2.12 24.38 -4.84
CA TYR A 493 -1.67 25.38 -5.80
C TYR A 493 -1.69 26.80 -5.19
N PRO A 494 -0.99 27.78 -5.79
CA PRO A 494 -0.94 29.16 -5.29
C PRO A 494 -2.30 29.86 -5.20
N ASP A 495 -3.31 29.38 -5.92
CA ASP A 495 -4.68 29.90 -5.86
C ASP A 495 -5.52 29.31 -4.71
N GLY A 496 -4.94 28.38 -3.94
CA GLY A 496 -5.57 27.67 -2.83
C GLY A 496 -6.35 26.42 -3.23
N SER A 497 -6.41 26.06 -4.52
CA SER A 497 -6.99 24.78 -4.93
C SER A 497 -6.11 23.61 -4.49
N GLU A 498 -6.75 22.49 -4.16
CA GLU A 498 -6.08 21.26 -3.73
C GLU A 498 -6.47 20.08 -4.64
N GLU A 499 -5.50 19.20 -4.88
CA GLU A 499 -5.67 17.98 -5.65
C GLU A 499 -4.91 16.84 -4.97
N VAL A 500 -5.60 15.74 -4.62
CA VAL A 500 -4.93 14.51 -4.20
C VAL A 500 -4.34 13.85 -5.43
N VAL A 501 -3.01 13.72 -5.48
CA VAL A 501 -2.30 13.20 -6.65
C VAL A 501 -1.77 11.78 -6.44
N LEU A 502 -1.67 11.33 -5.18
CA LEU A 502 -1.34 9.96 -4.83
C LEU A 502 -2.03 9.60 -3.51
N SER A 503 -2.74 8.46 -3.50
CA SER A 503 -3.26 7.85 -2.28
C SER A 503 -2.84 6.37 -2.23
N VAL A 504 -2.26 5.95 -1.11
CA VAL A 504 -1.85 4.57 -0.81
C VAL A 504 -2.59 4.14 0.46
N PRO A 505 -3.87 3.74 0.34
CA PRO A 505 -4.74 3.55 1.50
C PRO A 505 -4.50 2.26 2.30
N ASN A 506 -3.74 1.32 1.75
CA ASN A 506 -3.31 0.09 2.41
C ASN A 506 -1.79 -0.02 2.31
N TYR A 507 -1.09 0.92 2.95
CA TYR A 507 0.37 0.97 2.93
C TYR A 507 0.95 -0.30 3.56
N ASP A 508 2.03 -0.81 2.96
CA ASP A 508 2.78 -1.96 3.47
C ASP A 508 4.27 -1.64 3.39
N PHE A 509 4.93 -1.61 4.55
CA PHE A 509 6.36 -1.36 4.68
C PHE A 509 7.22 -2.27 3.80
N ASN A 510 6.77 -3.50 3.53
CA ASN A 510 7.50 -4.45 2.70
C ASN A 510 7.47 -4.07 1.20
N TRP A 511 6.57 -3.16 0.81
CA TRP A 511 6.31 -2.76 -0.57
C TRP A 511 6.38 -1.25 -0.75
N GLN A 512 7.60 -0.72 -0.69
CA GLN A 512 7.91 0.68 -0.96
C GLN A 512 8.24 0.85 -2.45
N ARG A 513 7.84 1.96 -3.08
CA ARG A 513 8.15 2.26 -4.50
C ARG A 513 7.87 3.72 -4.86
N TYR A 514 8.51 4.19 -5.92
CA TYR A 514 8.11 5.44 -6.56
C TYR A 514 6.86 5.19 -7.41
N PHE A 515 5.90 6.09 -7.27
CA PHE A 515 4.74 6.18 -8.14
C PHE A 515 5.04 7.23 -9.20
N GLN A 516 5.54 6.77 -10.35
CA GLN A 516 5.86 7.62 -11.49
C GLN A 516 4.59 7.96 -12.25
N PHE A 517 4.27 9.24 -12.38
CA PHE A 517 3.11 9.68 -13.14
C PHE A 517 3.27 9.33 -14.61
N LYS A 518 2.19 8.85 -15.22
CA LYS A 518 2.12 8.64 -16.66
C LYS A 518 2.19 9.98 -17.41
N GLU A 519 1.53 11.00 -16.87
CA GLU A 519 1.62 12.38 -17.30
C GLU A 519 2.24 13.22 -16.17
N PRO A 520 3.48 13.70 -16.31
CA PRO A 520 4.14 14.51 -15.30
C PRO A 520 3.34 15.79 -14.97
N ILE A 521 3.34 16.19 -13.70
CA ILE A 521 2.51 17.29 -13.21
C ILE A 521 3.29 18.61 -13.22
N LEU A 522 2.74 19.65 -13.87
CA LEU A 522 3.30 21.00 -13.78
C LEU A 522 2.89 21.63 -12.44
N ALA A 523 3.87 22.00 -11.63
CA ALA A 523 3.71 22.68 -10.36
C ALA A 523 4.25 24.12 -10.49
N PRO A 524 3.38 25.14 -10.59
CA PRO A 524 3.82 26.54 -10.55
C PRO A 524 4.57 26.87 -9.26
N ALA A 525 5.40 27.91 -9.31
CA ALA A 525 6.02 28.47 -8.10
C ALA A 525 4.93 28.81 -7.05
N GLY A 526 5.17 28.39 -5.81
CA GLY A 526 4.23 28.50 -4.69
C GLY A 526 3.39 27.25 -4.46
N THR A 527 3.40 26.26 -5.37
CA THR A 527 2.74 24.97 -5.12
C THR A 527 3.39 24.26 -3.92
N GLN A 528 2.57 23.83 -2.97
CA GLN A 528 2.96 22.97 -1.86
C GLN A 528 2.64 21.50 -2.22
N VAL A 529 3.64 20.63 -2.07
CA VAL A 529 3.46 19.17 -2.09
C VAL A 529 3.33 18.73 -0.64
N ILE A 530 2.10 18.46 -0.21
CA ILE A 530 1.78 18.03 1.15
C ILE A 530 1.82 16.50 1.18
N HIS A 531 2.56 15.93 2.13
CA HIS A 531 2.63 14.49 2.39
C HIS A 531 2.02 14.20 3.76
N ARG A 532 1.03 13.29 3.80
CA ARG A 532 0.40 12.82 5.04
C ARG A 532 0.55 11.32 5.14
N THR A 533 0.81 10.84 6.36
CA THR A 533 0.84 9.41 6.64
C THR A 533 0.09 9.14 7.94
N THR A 534 -0.77 8.12 7.91
CA THR A 534 -1.47 7.63 9.10
C THR A 534 -0.73 6.41 9.63
N TYR A 535 -0.51 6.39 10.94
CA TYR A 535 0.17 5.34 11.68
C TYR A 535 -0.78 4.58 12.59
N ASP A 536 -0.52 3.29 12.76
CA ASP A 536 -1.19 2.41 13.71
C ASP A 536 -0.19 1.84 14.72
N ASN A 537 -0.20 2.46 15.90
CA ASN A 537 0.54 2.03 17.08
C ASN A 537 -0.32 1.24 18.08
N SER A 538 -1.43 0.65 17.63
CA SER A 538 -2.30 -0.20 18.45
C SER A 538 -1.88 -1.67 18.41
N THR A 539 -2.55 -2.49 19.23
CA THR A 539 -2.41 -3.94 19.22
C THR A 539 -3.06 -4.61 18.01
N ALA A 540 -3.83 -3.88 17.19
CA ALA A 540 -4.48 -4.43 16.00
C ALA A 540 -3.51 -4.54 14.80
N ASN A 541 -2.47 -3.69 14.77
CA ASN A 541 -1.39 -3.82 13.81
C ASN A 541 -0.44 -4.96 14.19
N LEU A 542 -0.48 -6.07 13.45
CA LEU A 542 0.37 -7.23 13.72
C LEU A 542 1.86 -7.01 13.41
N SER A 543 2.19 -6.00 12.63
CA SER A 543 3.57 -5.61 12.34
C SER A 543 4.16 -4.74 13.45
N ASN A 544 3.33 -4.19 14.35
CA ASN A 544 3.78 -3.31 15.43
C ASN A 544 4.64 -4.09 16.46
N PRO A 545 5.93 -3.74 16.62
CA PRO A 545 6.83 -4.46 17.52
C PRO A 545 6.54 -4.20 19.01
N ASP A 546 6.04 -3.01 19.35
CA ASP A 546 5.66 -2.64 20.71
C ASP A 546 4.59 -1.53 20.69
N PRO A 547 3.31 -1.85 20.95
CA PRO A 547 2.22 -0.87 20.98
C PRO A 547 2.16 -0.06 22.29
N THR A 548 3.01 -0.36 23.27
CA THR A 548 2.93 0.25 24.61
C THR A 548 3.78 1.51 24.75
N VAL A 549 4.64 1.80 23.78
CA VAL A 549 5.53 2.96 23.77
C VAL A 549 5.03 4.05 22.84
N THR A 550 5.30 5.30 23.20
CA THR A 550 5.24 6.42 22.25
C THR A 550 6.44 6.32 21.31
N VAL A 551 6.20 6.46 20.01
CA VAL A 551 7.21 6.29 18.96
C VAL A 551 7.55 7.65 18.38
N ASN A 552 8.84 7.90 18.14
CA ASN A 552 9.32 9.14 17.53
C ASN A 552 10.00 8.86 16.20
N PHE A 553 10.39 9.94 15.50
CA PHE A 553 11.23 9.83 14.33
C PHE A 553 12.52 9.04 14.63
N GLY A 554 12.89 8.12 13.74
CA GLY A 554 14.14 7.38 13.83
C GLY A 554 14.34 6.45 12.64
N GLU A 555 15.59 6.02 12.43
CA GLU A 555 15.99 5.23 11.26
C GLU A 555 15.65 3.75 11.39
N GLN A 556 15.52 3.25 12.62
CA GLN A 556 15.30 1.84 12.82
C GLN A 556 13.85 1.46 12.54
N THR A 557 13.64 0.25 12.02
CA THR A 557 12.29 -0.21 11.62
C THR A 557 11.28 -0.28 12.78
N TRP A 558 11.75 -0.32 14.03
CA TRP A 558 10.89 -0.24 15.22
C TRP A 558 10.61 1.20 15.70
N GLU A 559 11.37 2.18 15.22
CA GLU A 559 11.06 3.62 15.27
C GLU A 559 10.10 3.96 14.10
N GLU A 560 9.92 5.23 13.77
CA GLU A 560 9.11 5.62 12.61
C GLU A 560 9.69 6.75 11.77
N MET A 561 9.21 6.90 10.54
CA MET A 561 9.55 7.98 9.63
C MET A 561 8.33 8.49 8.90
N LEU A 562 8.16 9.82 8.87
CA LEU A 562 7.45 10.47 7.78
C LEU A 562 8.50 10.90 6.77
N TYR A 563 8.59 10.17 5.65
CA TYR A 563 9.48 10.52 4.54
C TYR A 563 8.71 10.44 3.22
N GLY A 564 8.75 11.52 2.46
CA GLY A 564 8.13 11.62 1.14
C GLY A 564 9.16 12.03 0.10
N GLY A 565 9.52 11.16 -0.84
CA GLY A 565 10.43 11.53 -1.94
C GLY A 565 9.69 12.21 -3.09
N ILE A 566 10.26 13.26 -3.66
CA ILE A 566 9.77 13.98 -4.84
C ILE A 566 10.85 13.94 -5.92
N SER A 567 10.55 13.30 -7.06
CA SER A 567 11.39 13.41 -8.26
C SER A 567 10.81 14.47 -9.19
N PHE A 568 11.59 15.48 -9.54
CA PHE A 568 11.13 16.60 -10.37
C PHE A 568 12.27 17.23 -11.15
N ARG A 569 11.93 18.14 -12.07
CA ARG A 569 12.87 19.12 -12.62
C ARG A 569 12.29 20.51 -12.51
N TYR A 570 13.12 21.55 -12.55
CA TYR A 570 12.61 22.90 -12.79
C TYR A 570 12.14 23.04 -14.24
N ALA A 571 11.04 23.78 -14.45
CA ALA A 571 10.45 23.99 -15.76
C ALA A 571 11.40 24.76 -16.69
N GLU A 572 12.00 25.83 -16.18
CA GLU A 572 13.09 26.55 -16.81
C GLU A 572 14.44 26.12 -16.21
N ALA A 573 15.33 25.60 -17.06
CA ALA A 573 16.68 25.23 -16.67
C ALA A 573 17.56 26.46 -16.45
N ARG A 574 18.44 26.39 -15.44
CA ARG A 574 19.51 27.35 -15.18
C ARG A 574 20.86 26.66 -15.17
N GLU A 575 21.91 27.43 -15.45
CA GLU A 575 23.28 26.94 -15.62
C GLU A 575 23.76 26.13 -14.41
N ASN A 576 23.38 26.51 -13.18
CA ASN A 576 23.84 25.87 -11.95
C ASN A 576 22.79 24.95 -11.29
N ASP A 577 21.74 24.54 -12.00
CA ASP A 577 20.70 23.66 -11.41
C ASP A 577 21.26 22.29 -10.96
N PHE A 578 22.48 21.91 -11.39
CA PHE A 578 23.17 20.71 -10.91
C PHE A 578 23.76 20.85 -9.50
N GLU A 579 23.92 22.09 -9.00
CA GLU A 579 24.25 22.33 -7.61
C GLU A 579 22.95 22.36 -6.82
N ILE A 580 22.80 21.49 -5.81
CA ILE A 580 21.66 21.60 -4.90
C ILE A 580 21.72 22.98 -4.24
N ASN A 581 20.67 23.77 -4.40
CA ASN A 581 20.49 25.00 -3.65
C ASN A 581 20.12 24.65 -2.21
N VAL A 582 21.13 24.30 -1.41
CA VAL A 582 21.01 23.87 0.00
C VAL A 582 20.12 24.85 0.77
N GLN A 583 20.31 26.15 0.58
CA GLN A 583 19.51 27.15 1.28
C GLN A 583 18.03 27.08 0.94
N GLU A 584 17.67 26.94 -0.34
CA GLU A 584 16.27 26.82 -0.77
C GLU A 584 15.66 25.51 -0.31
N TYR A 585 16.37 24.40 -0.51
CA TYR A 585 15.91 23.07 -0.13
C TYR A 585 15.62 22.98 1.37
N PHE A 586 16.58 23.35 2.23
CA PHE A 586 16.41 23.28 3.69
C PHE A 586 15.43 24.32 4.23
N THR A 587 15.24 25.46 3.54
CA THR A 587 14.20 26.43 3.92
C THR A 587 12.82 25.86 3.66
N SER A 588 12.57 25.31 2.45
CA SER A 588 11.29 24.67 2.13
C SER A 588 11.01 23.47 3.02
N LEU A 589 12.02 22.64 3.29
CA LEU A 589 11.92 21.50 4.20
C LEU A 589 11.60 21.94 5.63
N GLY A 590 12.33 22.94 6.14
CA GLY A 590 12.10 23.50 7.47
C GLY A 590 10.71 24.12 7.62
N MET A 591 10.23 24.85 6.60
CA MET A 591 8.86 25.35 6.59
C MET A 591 7.86 24.20 6.71
N GLY A 592 7.94 23.22 5.82
CA GLY A 592 6.97 22.12 5.85
C GLY A 592 7.04 21.23 7.09
N MET A 593 8.14 21.27 7.84
CA MET A 593 8.26 20.59 9.12
C MET A 593 7.66 21.42 10.27
N PHE A 594 7.88 22.74 10.30
CA PHE A 594 7.48 23.59 11.43
C PHE A 594 6.13 24.27 11.26
N ASP A 595 5.65 24.48 10.04
CA ASP A 595 4.30 24.99 9.75
C ASP A 595 3.30 23.83 9.86
N LYS A 596 2.75 23.66 11.08
CA LYS A 596 1.93 22.49 11.45
C LYS A 596 0.49 22.64 10.97
N ASP A 597 -0.03 23.86 10.87
CA ASP A 597 -1.35 24.10 10.29
C ASP A 597 -1.33 24.27 8.76
N MET A 598 -0.13 24.28 8.18
CA MET A 598 0.14 24.35 6.74
C MET A 598 -0.40 25.64 6.12
N ASP A 599 -0.43 26.76 6.84
CA ASP A 599 -0.96 28.03 6.33
C ASP A 599 0.05 28.82 5.46
N GLY A 600 1.27 28.30 5.31
CA GLY A 600 2.37 28.92 4.58
C GLY A 600 3.23 29.85 5.44
N LYS A 601 3.05 29.85 6.77
CA LYS A 601 3.80 30.67 7.71
C LYS A 601 4.25 29.82 8.89
N VAL A 602 5.49 30.02 9.33
CA VAL A 602 5.95 29.40 10.58
C VAL A 602 5.71 30.35 11.73
N SER A 603 4.81 30.01 12.65
CA SER A 603 4.57 30.74 13.89
C SER A 603 5.51 30.27 15.00
N LEU A 604 5.78 31.16 15.96
CA LEU A 604 6.62 30.83 17.11
C LEU A 604 6.01 29.71 17.98
N ASN A 605 4.69 29.54 17.96
CA ASN A 605 4.00 28.52 18.76
C ASN A 605 4.13 27.11 18.17
N GLU A 606 4.50 26.99 16.90
CA GLU A 606 4.70 25.69 16.26
C GLU A 606 6.13 25.19 16.42
N MET A 607 7.07 26.09 16.71
CA MET A 607 8.44 25.71 17.06
C MET A 607 8.49 24.87 18.35
N PRO A 608 9.51 24.00 18.52
CA PRO A 608 9.68 23.20 19.73
C PRO A 608 9.71 24.06 20.99
N GLU A 609 8.96 23.65 22.03
CA GLU A 609 8.75 24.44 23.26
C GLU A 609 10.07 24.94 23.89
N GLN A 610 11.10 24.07 23.89
CA GLN A 610 12.41 24.36 24.46
C GLN A 610 13.17 25.45 23.69
N ALA A 611 12.89 25.63 22.39
CA ALA A 611 13.53 26.60 21.52
C ALA A 611 12.80 27.96 21.50
N ARG A 612 11.47 27.98 21.75
CA ARG A 612 10.63 29.19 21.61
C ARG A 612 11.19 30.41 22.33
N GLN A 613 11.61 30.25 23.58
CA GLN A 613 12.09 31.38 24.38
C GLN A 613 13.40 31.99 23.85
N GLN A 614 14.28 31.14 23.31
CA GLN A 614 15.57 31.56 22.78
C GLN A 614 15.41 32.24 21.42
N LEU A 615 14.46 31.74 20.61
CA LEU A 615 14.20 32.22 19.26
C LEU A 615 13.27 33.43 19.20
N ALA A 616 12.47 33.69 20.24
CA ALA A 616 11.42 34.72 20.26
C ALA A 616 11.89 36.12 19.82
N LEU A 617 13.07 36.57 20.26
CA LEU A 617 13.59 37.88 19.89
C LEU A 617 13.94 37.95 18.40
N ILE A 618 14.66 36.93 17.89
CA ILE A 618 15.06 36.86 16.48
C ILE A 618 13.80 36.74 15.62
N PHE A 619 12.87 35.88 16.01
CA PHE A 619 11.56 35.72 15.35
C PHE A 619 10.84 37.07 15.22
N THR A 620 10.69 37.81 16.31
CA THR A 620 10.00 39.13 16.31
C THR A 620 10.71 40.16 15.43
N ILE A 621 12.04 40.05 15.27
CA ILE A 621 12.82 40.93 14.38
C ILE A 621 12.64 40.51 12.91
N MET A 622 12.48 39.22 12.65
CA MET A 622 12.32 38.65 11.31
C MET A 622 10.90 38.76 10.76
N ASP A 623 9.88 38.71 11.62
CA ASP A 623 8.47 39.00 11.30
C ASP A 623 8.30 40.51 11.05
N LYS A 624 8.75 40.95 9.87
CA LYS A 624 8.83 42.37 9.51
C LYS A 624 7.44 42.93 9.21
N ASP A 625 6.56 42.10 8.67
CA ASP A 625 5.19 42.47 8.33
C ASP A 625 4.22 42.38 9.51
N LYS A 626 4.62 41.76 10.62
CA LYS A 626 3.88 41.60 11.88
C LYS A 626 2.61 40.78 11.69
N THR A 627 2.67 39.78 10.82
CA THR A 627 1.55 38.86 10.60
C THR A 627 1.45 37.79 11.69
N GLY A 628 2.47 37.65 12.55
CA GLY A 628 2.51 36.65 13.61
C GLY A 628 3.08 35.30 13.18
N GLY A 629 3.55 35.20 11.94
CA GLY A 629 4.19 34.04 11.34
C GLY A 629 5.23 34.48 10.32
N LEU A 630 6.30 33.70 10.13
CA LEU A 630 7.34 33.97 9.14
C LEU A 630 6.96 33.37 7.80
N GLU A 631 6.75 34.20 6.78
CA GLU A 631 6.63 33.75 5.40
C GLU A 631 7.99 33.27 4.86
N TYR A 632 8.00 32.54 3.74
CA TYR A 632 9.21 31.89 3.19
C TYR A 632 10.48 32.75 3.21
N ALA A 633 10.40 34.00 2.72
CA ALA A 633 11.57 34.88 2.66
C ALA A 633 12.06 35.31 4.06
N GLU A 634 11.16 35.49 5.02
CA GLU A 634 11.51 35.82 6.40
C GLU A 634 12.05 34.61 7.13
N PHE A 635 11.43 33.44 6.93
CA PHE A 635 11.88 32.18 7.50
C PHE A 635 13.26 31.77 6.98
N GLN A 636 13.56 31.97 5.70
CA GLN A 636 14.88 31.75 5.14
C GLN A 636 15.95 32.58 5.86
N GLN A 637 15.69 33.87 6.09
CA GLN A 637 16.63 34.76 6.78
C GLN A 637 16.75 34.39 8.26
N PHE A 638 15.65 33.99 8.88
CA PHE A 638 15.64 33.46 10.24
C PHE A 638 16.55 32.24 10.36
N MET A 639 16.39 31.24 9.49
CA MET A 639 17.21 30.01 9.44
C MET A 639 18.71 30.31 9.28
N ILE A 640 19.05 31.30 8.44
CA ILE A 640 20.45 31.75 8.25
C ILE A 640 20.99 32.38 9.54
N GLN A 641 20.22 33.24 10.21
CA GLN A 641 20.69 33.95 11.41
C GLN A 641 20.83 33.05 12.64
N THR A 642 20.07 31.95 12.69
CA THR A 642 20.07 31.00 13.80
C THR A 642 21.01 29.81 13.56
N ASN A 643 21.70 29.76 12.41
CA ASN A 643 22.46 28.59 11.93
C ASN A 643 21.63 27.30 11.95
N MET A 644 20.30 27.38 11.75
CA MET A 644 19.45 26.19 11.76
C MET A 644 19.75 25.27 10.56
N VAL A 645 20.19 25.80 9.42
CA VAL A 645 20.58 24.99 8.26
C VAL A 645 21.79 24.10 8.55
N GLU A 646 22.69 24.49 9.46
CA GLU A 646 23.85 23.66 9.84
C GLU A 646 23.49 22.61 10.92
N GLN A 647 22.32 22.76 11.56
CA GLN A 647 21.85 21.86 12.62
C GLN A 647 20.88 20.79 12.10
N MET A 648 20.26 21.03 10.94
CA MET A 648 19.49 20.06 10.16
C MET A 648 20.42 19.23 9.29
#